data_AF-A0A3Q3EQ56-F1
#
_entry.id   AF-A0A3Q3EQ56-F1
#
_cell.length_a   1.000
_cell.length_b   1.000
_cell.length_c   1.000
_cell.angle_alpha   90.00
_cell.angle_beta   90.00
_cell.angle_gamma   90.00
#
_symmetry.space_group_name_H-M   'P 1'
#
loop_
_entity.id
_entity.type
_entity.pdbx_description
1 polymer ?
#
loop_
_entity_poly.entity_id
_entity_poly.type
_entity_poly.pdbx_seq_one_letter_code
_entity_poly.pdbx_strand_id
1 'polypeptide(L)'
;MDSAVLIRSGCPAVRQLKTKNEKFGTLTRVTVGERNVAKNNKTILLVGETGAGKSTMTNALVNYMMGVEFADEVWFQVVKEEEGQTSDVIVYEIFGFDYKTLPYSLTIIDTPGYGDTKGTEHDIFIIQRLFDLFRSEDGIHEIHAVGLVMKATDNQLSDQLLCILDLVMSLFGKNLQNNIVALITHSEGTTPEIALQALEAVNIGCVKNENNQPFHYMFNNCQKEQRTEETRLALEDAWRVTQKGMSTFTAFLHKSSPQQLQAMTGFNSSIRLSAYIHNLQDRIKLIELQQTEIKQIQEALKKHKEEIKTKTFTVELDEVFKDKEPINGEFMFLKTAVCCSVCKENCHYPGCTMAQDPARCEVMKYGRCTVCRNKCPASVHVKEQWKYVMKTRKVQRTKEENKKMYEKKMSDTKKKVKLSEMLEKEMENLNTKKSQLVKESYQHVVKLGPTILHVNSLSTYVPLSFLIEKMKEKGDTKRIQKLEEIDGQMDDTAKAVLQCRVNDTSPRQHIPDSVLISSGSPAVYQLKTKKATSGTLTRVTFGKKKKNKSNKTILLVGETGAGKSTLINALVNYIMGVKFEDKIWFQIVEDEKRSQTESQTSDVIMYEIFGFEGKTVPYSLTIIDTPGYGDTRGIEHDVVVIERLFDLFRSKDGVHKVHAVGLVMKSSVNRVSDRLLYIFDSVMSLFGKDIEKNIITLVTYSNGRTPKNLLQALDTANIKCARNEKKQPIYFLFNNCQHEDRANDAKHLETADKIATKGLSAFTAFLEKTAPQKLDSTLDVLNERIRLTACIQNLQERVKLTELKQTEMHQIQEALKKHEEMKTENFTVEIDEVRKDKESIDDSMWLMTLIKGAVCCTVCEENCHYPGCSSAKSPEDCEVMKEGRCTVCTMKCPASVHVKGKWRYIAKTRKVQKSLEDIKKRSKREKRLSFLGNLENEIECLAREKSDLLDESFQHVVKLEGIALKANSVSTFVYLDFLIEKMKEKEDTKKVQKLEEMKSKVDDGTRSKLQYVWSKLTAAGKKVKEALK
;
A
#
# COMPACT_ATOMS: atom_id res chain seq x y z
N MET A 1 1.55 -47.63 40.43
CA MET A 1 0.64 -47.20 39.35
C MET A 1 -0.69 -46.64 39.89
N ASP A 2 -0.93 -46.64 41.21
CA ASP A 2 -2.18 -46.19 41.86
C ASP A 2 -2.41 -44.66 41.92
N SER A 3 -1.75 -43.88 41.05
CA SER A 3 -1.75 -42.40 41.14
C SER A 3 -2.14 -41.70 39.83
N ALA A 4 -2.62 -42.41 38.81
CA ALA A 4 -3.02 -41.83 37.53
C ALA A 4 -4.55 -41.65 37.45
N VAL A 5 -5.02 -40.46 37.07
CA VAL A 5 -6.44 -40.09 37.03
C VAL A 5 -7.05 -40.49 35.70
N LEU A 6 -8.17 -41.21 35.69
CA LEU A 6 -8.89 -41.56 34.46
C LEU A 6 -9.47 -40.29 33.82
N ILE A 7 -9.09 -40.01 32.57
CA ILE A 7 -9.60 -38.88 31.78
C ILE A 7 -10.73 -39.36 30.86
N ARG A 8 -10.52 -40.48 30.16
CA ARG A 8 -11.47 -41.01 29.19
C ARG A 8 -11.55 -42.54 29.33
N SER A 9 -12.76 -43.04 29.54
CA SER A 9 -13.05 -44.48 29.48
C SER A 9 -13.07 -44.96 28.02
N GLY A 10 -12.79 -46.25 27.80
CA GLY A 10 -12.75 -46.88 26.48
C GLY A 10 -11.49 -47.72 26.27
N CYS A 11 -11.29 -48.23 25.05
CA CYS A 11 -10.09 -48.95 24.65
C CYS A 11 -9.29 -48.07 23.64
N PRO A 12 -8.11 -47.52 23.99
CA PRO A 12 -7.50 -47.58 25.30
C PRO A 12 -8.09 -46.57 26.29
N ALA A 13 -8.06 -46.91 27.57
CA ALA A 13 -8.44 -46.02 28.66
C ALA A 13 -7.35 -44.95 28.85
N VAL A 14 -7.72 -43.67 28.74
CA VAL A 14 -6.77 -42.56 28.81
C VAL A 14 -6.63 -42.09 30.26
N ARG A 15 -5.40 -42.12 30.80
CA ARG A 15 -5.10 -41.77 32.19
C ARG A 15 -4.05 -40.64 32.28
N GLN A 16 -4.35 -39.58 33.02
CA GLN A 16 -3.40 -38.50 33.32
C GLN A 16 -2.40 -38.97 34.38
N LEU A 17 -1.10 -38.89 34.07
CA LEU A 17 -0.05 -39.12 35.05
C LEU A 17 0.03 -37.95 36.05
N LYS A 18 0.33 -38.27 37.31
CA LYS A 18 0.57 -37.27 38.35
C LYS A 18 1.89 -36.56 38.06
N THR A 19 1.83 -35.24 37.93
CA THR A 19 2.99 -34.38 37.68
C THR A 19 3.21 -33.40 38.84
N LYS A 20 4.47 -33.01 39.06
CA LYS A 20 4.83 -31.85 39.88
C LYS A 20 5.15 -30.69 38.95
N ASN A 21 4.41 -29.59 39.09
CA ASN A 21 4.61 -28.41 38.26
C ASN A 21 5.34 -27.34 39.07
N GLU A 22 6.50 -26.90 38.61
CA GLU A 22 7.31 -25.87 39.23
C GLU A 22 7.57 -24.73 38.24
N LYS A 23 7.47 -23.49 38.72
CA LYS A 23 7.88 -22.31 37.93
C LYS A 23 9.30 -21.93 38.32
N PHE A 24 10.17 -21.75 37.32
CA PHE A 24 11.52 -21.23 37.52
C PHE A 24 11.76 -20.08 36.55
N GLY A 25 11.95 -18.88 37.09
CA GLY A 25 11.90 -17.65 36.31
C GLY A 25 10.54 -17.49 35.60
N THR A 26 10.58 -17.41 34.28
CA THR A 26 9.37 -17.28 33.44
C THR A 26 8.84 -18.65 32.97
N LEU A 27 9.63 -19.73 33.07
CA LEU A 27 9.38 -21.04 32.44
C LEU A 27 8.65 -22.01 33.38
N THR A 28 8.05 -23.04 32.78
CA THR A 28 7.36 -24.11 33.52
C THR A 28 8.12 -25.43 33.37
N ARG A 29 8.38 -26.07 34.51
CA ARG A 29 8.94 -27.41 34.62
C ARG A 29 7.85 -28.37 35.10
N VAL A 30 7.74 -29.51 34.44
CA VAL A 30 6.76 -30.56 34.73
C VAL A 30 7.53 -31.86 34.99
N THR A 31 7.57 -32.30 36.23
CA THR A 31 8.33 -33.48 36.63
C THR A 31 7.39 -34.67 36.89
N VAL A 32 7.75 -35.83 36.34
CA VAL A 32 7.09 -37.13 36.56
C VAL A 32 8.10 -38.08 37.20
N GLY A 33 7.75 -38.70 38.32
CA GLY A 33 8.62 -39.60 39.07
C GLY A 33 9.71 -38.89 39.89
N GLU A 34 10.64 -39.65 40.44
CA GLU A 34 11.75 -39.15 41.27
C GLU A 34 13.09 -39.33 40.54
N ARG A 35 13.93 -38.29 40.57
CA ARG A 35 15.23 -38.28 39.88
C ARG A 35 16.23 -39.20 40.60
N ASN A 36 16.72 -40.22 39.89
CA ASN A 36 17.84 -41.03 40.35
C ASN A 36 19.17 -40.44 39.82
N VAL A 37 19.98 -39.89 40.73
CA VAL A 37 21.25 -39.21 40.39
C VAL A 37 22.31 -40.18 39.81
N ALA A 38 22.18 -41.48 40.08
CA ALA A 38 23.12 -42.49 39.57
C ALA A 38 22.86 -42.88 38.10
N LYS A 39 21.75 -42.43 37.48
CA LYS A 39 21.37 -42.78 36.11
C LYS A 39 21.54 -41.60 35.15
N ASN A 40 21.96 -41.92 33.94
CA ASN A 40 22.16 -40.93 32.88
C ASN A 40 20.83 -40.26 32.48
N ASN A 41 20.88 -39.00 32.09
CA ASN A 41 19.72 -38.24 31.62
C ASN A 41 19.98 -37.71 30.21
N LYS A 42 19.00 -37.85 29.30
CA LYS A 42 19.08 -37.38 27.92
C LYS A 42 18.11 -36.21 27.71
N THR A 43 18.58 -35.15 27.06
CA THR A 43 17.81 -33.93 26.84
C THR A 43 17.48 -33.74 25.37
N ILE A 44 16.19 -33.59 25.05
CA ILE A 44 15.69 -33.40 23.68
C ILE A 44 15.01 -32.05 23.58
N LEU A 45 15.30 -31.28 22.53
CA LEU A 45 14.54 -30.09 22.14
C LEU A 45 13.63 -30.41 20.95
N LEU A 46 12.33 -30.20 21.07
CA LEU A 46 11.36 -30.42 20.00
C LEU A 46 10.97 -29.10 19.36
N VAL A 47 11.16 -28.96 18.05
CA VAL A 47 10.85 -27.76 17.29
C VAL A 47 10.02 -28.16 16.07
N GLY A 48 8.85 -27.54 15.87
CA GLY A 48 7.89 -27.93 14.82
C GLY A 48 6.72 -26.96 14.72
N GLU A 49 6.03 -26.92 13.59
CA GLU A 49 4.87 -26.03 13.39
C GLU A 49 3.68 -26.34 14.30
N THR A 50 2.73 -25.42 14.39
CA THR A 50 1.44 -25.66 15.06
C THR A 50 0.73 -26.84 14.41
N GLY A 51 0.34 -27.82 15.22
CA GLY A 51 -0.28 -29.04 14.73
C GLY A 51 0.69 -30.08 14.13
N ALA A 52 2.01 -29.85 14.17
CA ALA A 52 3.00 -30.84 13.72
C ALA A 52 3.08 -32.09 14.62
N GLY A 53 2.44 -32.10 15.79
CA GLY A 53 2.31 -33.28 16.65
C GLY A 53 3.34 -33.41 17.78
N LYS A 54 4.05 -32.33 18.16
CA LYS A 54 5.08 -32.34 19.22
C LYS A 54 4.59 -32.91 20.55
N SER A 55 3.50 -32.37 21.09
CA SER A 55 2.96 -32.81 22.38
C SER A 55 2.40 -34.25 22.35
N THR A 56 1.80 -34.66 21.23
CA THR A 56 1.36 -36.05 21.02
C THR A 56 2.55 -37.01 20.99
N MET A 57 3.64 -36.61 20.33
CA MET A 57 4.89 -37.37 20.34
C MET A 57 5.53 -37.45 21.73
N THR A 58 5.47 -36.37 22.54
CA THR A 58 5.89 -36.40 23.94
C THR A 58 5.10 -37.44 24.73
N ASN A 59 3.77 -37.48 24.59
CA ASN A 59 2.93 -38.51 25.22
C ASN A 59 3.29 -39.91 24.72
N ALA A 60 3.53 -40.10 23.42
CA ALA A 60 3.93 -41.38 22.86
C ALA A 60 5.29 -41.88 23.38
N LEU A 61 6.26 -40.97 23.53
CA LEU A 61 7.58 -41.29 24.07
C LEU A 61 7.49 -41.72 25.55
N VAL A 62 6.63 -41.07 26.34
CA VAL A 62 6.36 -41.49 27.74
C VAL A 62 5.76 -42.89 27.79
N ASN A 63 4.75 -43.19 26.97
CA ASN A 63 4.13 -44.53 26.95
C ASN A 63 5.14 -45.61 26.52
N TYR A 64 5.99 -45.30 25.55
CA TYR A 64 7.09 -46.19 25.15
C TYR A 64 8.08 -46.42 26.31
N MET A 65 8.46 -45.37 27.05
CA MET A 65 9.30 -45.48 28.26
C MET A 65 8.68 -46.35 29.35
N MET A 66 7.36 -46.27 29.49
CA MET A 66 6.60 -47.06 30.46
C MET A 66 6.39 -48.52 30.05
N GLY A 67 6.79 -48.89 28.83
CA GLY A 67 6.61 -50.23 28.26
C GLY A 67 5.15 -50.56 27.97
N VAL A 68 4.35 -49.56 27.59
CA VAL A 68 2.95 -49.78 27.20
C VAL A 68 2.93 -50.47 25.84
N GLU A 69 2.14 -51.53 25.73
CA GLU A 69 1.91 -52.29 24.51
C GLU A 69 0.49 -52.02 23.96
N PHE A 70 0.28 -52.33 22.67
CA PHE A 70 -1.05 -52.20 22.06
C PHE A 70 -2.09 -53.02 22.84
N ALA A 71 -1.73 -54.19 23.37
CA ALA A 71 -2.63 -55.07 24.12
C ALA A 71 -3.04 -54.55 25.51
N ASP A 72 -2.33 -53.58 26.09
CA ASP A 72 -2.58 -53.13 27.48
C ASP A 72 -3.87 -52.30 27.63
N GLU A 73 -4.50 -51.91 26.52
CA GLU A 73 -5.73 -51.12 26.46
C GLU A 73 -5.71 -49.87 27.36
N VAL A 74 -4.52 -49.29 27.57
CA VAL A 74 -4.30 -48.10 28.39
C VAL A 74 -3.41 -47.11 27.65
N TRP A 75 -3.66 -45.82 27.84
CA TRP A 75 -2.84 -44.73 27.31
C TRP A 75 -2.59 -43.70 28.41
N PHE A 76 -1.32 -43.42 28.70
CA PHE A 76 -0.95 -42.42 29.69
C PHE A 76 -0.73 -41.05 29.05
N GLN A 77 -1.18 -40.01 29.72
CA GLN A 77 -1.05 -38.63 29.28
C GLN A 77 -0.24 -37.83 30.28
N VAL A 78 0.82 -37.16 29.81
CA VAL A 78 1.60 -36.17 30.59
C VAL A 78 1.25 -34.77 30.13
N VAL A 79 1.19 -34.57 28.81
CA VAL A 79 0.80 -33.29 28.19
C VAL A 79 -0.72 -33.29 27.99
N LYS A 80 -1.43 -32.37 28.64
CA LYS A 80 -2.88 -32.18 28.48
C LYS A 80 -3.17 -31.69 27.05
N GLU A 81 -4.10 -32.36 26.36
CA GLU A 81 -4.44 -32.09 24.96
C GLU A 81 -5.80 -31.38 24.81
N GLU A 82 -6.56 -31.21 25.91
CA GLU A 82 -7.85 -30.50 25.96
C GLU A 82 -7.67 -29.10 26.55
N GLU A 83 -7.20 -28.19 25.70
CA GLU A 83 -7.28 -26.72 25.69
C GLU A 83 -6.17 -26.27 24.72
N GLY A 84 -6.55 -25.70 23.58
CA GLY A 84 -5.70 -25.59 22.38
C GLY A 84 -4.29 -25.00 22.60
N GLN A 85 -3.36 -25.45 21.75
CA GLN A 85 -1.99 -24.94 21.54
C GLN A 85 -1.13 -24.75 22.80
N THR A 86 -0.04 -25.51 22.90
CA THR A 86 1.08 -25.22 23.82
C THR A 86 1.47 -23.75 23.69
N SER A 87 1.18 -22.95 24.72
CA SER A 87 1.29 -21.48 24.68
C SER A 87 2.62 -20.95 25.23
N ASP A 88 3.44 -21.83 25.82
CA ASP A 88 4.74 -21.51 26.42
C ASP A 88 5.75 -22.65 26.19
N VAL A 89 7.04 -22.38 26.37
CA VAL A 89 8.08 -23.44 26.37
C VAL A 89 8.00 -24.20 27.69
N ILE A 90 7.80 -25.52 27.61
CA ILE A 90 7.62 -26.39 28.79
C ILE A 90 8.74 -27.42 28.83
N VAL A 91 9.34 -27.58 30.01
CA VAL A 91 10.37 -28.60 30.27
C VAL A 91 9.74 -29.77 30.99
N TYR A 92 9.64 -30.92 30.33
CA TYR A 92 9.17 -32.18 30.90
C TYR A 92 10.36 -33.00 31.39
N GLU A 93 10.41 -33.29 32.68
CA GLU A 93 11.39 -34.17 33.30
C GLU A 93 10.73 -35.50 33.64
N ILE A 94 11.13 -36.57 32.96
CA ILE A 94 10.52 -37.89 33.06
C ILE A 94 11.54 -38.83 33.70
N PHE A 95 11.28 -39.20 34.96
CA PHE A 95 12.14 -40.03 35.80
C PHE A 95 11.44 -41.31 36.27
N GLY A 96 12.23 -42.30 36.69
CA GLY A 96 11.69 -43.47 37.40
C GLY A 96 11.01 -44.53 36.52
N PHE A 97 11.27 -44.52 35.20
CA PHE A 97 10.83 -45.56 34.25
C PHE A 97 12.01 -46.24 33.53
N ASP A 98 13.23 -45.94 33.98
CA ASP A 98 14.53 -46.27 33.40
C ASP A 98 15.01 -47.72 33.68
N TYR A 99 14.06 -48.63 33.79
CA TYR A 99 14.26 -50.08 33.99
C TYR A 99 13.34 -50.94 33.12
N LYS A 100 12.47 -50.32 32.30
CA LYS A 100 11.55 -51.03 31.41
C LYS A 100 12.08 -51.09 29.98
N THR A 101 12.09 -49.95 29.27
CA THR A 101 12.47 -49.91 27.85
C THR A 101 13.71 -49.06 27.58
N LEU A 102 14.00 -48.03 28.40
CA LEU A 102 15.18 -47.18 28.25
C LEU A 102 16.13 -47.27 29.45
N PRO A 103 17.46 -47.24 29.23
CA PRO A 103 18.45 -47.28 30.31
C PRO A 103 18.79 -45.89 30.90
N TYR A 104 18.06 -44.83 30.52
CA TYR A 104 18.29 -43.45 30.94
C TYR A 104 16.97 -42.71 31.20
N SER A 105 17.06 -41.65 32.00
CA SER A 105 15.99 -40.67 32.22
C SER A 105 15.91 -39.66 31.07
N LEU A 106 14.78 -38.98 30.93
CA LEU A 106 14.55 -38.09 29.80
C LEU A 106 14.08 -36.69 30.22
N THR A 107 14.68 -35.67 29.64
CA THR A 107 14.22 -34.29 29.68
C THR A 107 13.78 -33.86 28.29
N ILE A 108 12.53 -33.45 28.12
CA ILE A 108 11.98 -32.98 26.84
C ILE A 108 11.64 -31.50 26.97
N ILE A 109 12.21 -30.68 26.10
CA ILE A 109 11.86 -29.27 25.95
C ILE A 109 10.83 -29.20 24.81
N ASP A 110 9.56 -29.04 25.15
CA ASP A 110 8.47 -28.88 24.19
C ASP A 110 8.27 -27.39 23.91
N THR A 111 8.47 -26.97 22.66
CA THR A 111 8.20 -25.60 22.25
C THR A 111 6.75 -25.45 21.77
N PRO A 112 6.15 -24.26 21.88
CA PRO A 112 4.94 -23.93 21.14
C PRO A 112 5.08 -24.21 19.64
N GLY A 113 3.96 -24.48 18.98
CA GLY A 113 3.91 -24.46 17.53
C GLY A 113 4.01 -23.05 16.99
N TYR A 114 4.77 -22.87 15.92
CA TYR A 114 4.84 -21.63 15.16
C TYR A 114 4.01 -21.73 13.87
N GLY A 115 3.63 -20.58 13.28
CA GLY A 115 2.83 -20.53 12.05
C GLY A 115 1.32 -20.39 12.22
N ASP A 116 0.83 -19.97 13.39
CA ASP A 116 -0.60 -19.69 13.61
C ASP A 116 -0.92 -18.17 13.68
N THR A 117 -2.17 -17.80 13.46
CA THR A 117 -2.77 -16.44 13.32
C THR A 117 -2.41 -15.34 14.36
N LYS A 118 -1.50 -15.59 15.31
CA LYS A 118 -1.11 -14.70 16.42
C LYS A 118 0.04 -13.72 16.09
N GLY A 119 0.67 -13.84 14.92
CA GLY A 119 1.65 -12.88 14.41
C GLY A 119 3.05 -12.93 15.06
N THR A 120 3.98 -12.16 14.49
CA THR A 120 5.43 -12.11 14.79
C THR A 120 5.80 -11.80 16.25
N GLU A 121 4.86 -11.35 17.08
CA GLU A 121 5.10 -11.08 18.51
C GLU A 121 5.17 -12.36 19.37
N HIS A 122 4.40 -13.39 19.01
CA HIS A 122 4.42 -14.70 19.70
C HIS A 122 5.73 -15.46 19.45
N ASP A 123 6.37 -15.19 18.31
CA ASP A 123 7.58 -15.86 17.85
C ASP A 123 8.82 -15.36 18.57
N ILE A 124 8.88 -14.05 18.82
CA ILE A 124 9.88 -13.40 19.65
C ILE A 124 9.76 -13.86 21.10
N PHE A 125 8.53 -14.10 21.57
CA PHE A 125 8.28 -14.71 22.86
C PHE A 125 8.97 -16.09 22.95
N ILE A 126 8.79 -16.99 21.97
CA ILE A 126 9.37 -18.35 21.99
C ILE A 126 10.90 -18.29 22.00
N ILE A 127 11.49 -17.45 21.15
CA ILE A 127 12.94 -17.24 21.07
C ILE A 127 13.48 -16.75 22.43
N GLN A 128 12.82 -15.77 23.04
CA GLN A 128 13.21 -15.27 24.36
C GLN A 128 13.07 -16.34 25.45
N ARG A 129 12.06 -17.22 25.38
CA ARG A 129 11.89 -18.31 26.35
C ARG A 129 12.97 -19.38 26.25
N LEU A 130 13.33 -19.78 25.03
CA LEU A 130 14.48 -20.67 24.82
C LEU A 130 15.76 -20.03 25.34
N PHE A 131 15.92 -18.73 25.12
CA PHE A 131 17.05 -17.97 25.64
C PHE A 131 17.09 -17.94 27.17
N ASP A 132 15.97 -17.67 27.84
CA ASP A 132 15.86 -17.71 29.30
C ASP A 132 16.18 -19.12 29.83
N LEU A 133 15.73 -20.18 29.13
CA LEU A 133 15.94 -21.58 29.51
C LEU A 133 17.42 -21.97 29.53
N PHE A 134 18.16 -21.61 28.48
CA PHE A 134 19.58 -21.94 28.37
C PHE A 134 20.47 -21.04 29.22
N ARG A 135 19.96 -19.89 29.71
CA ARG A 135 20.72 -18.95 30.54
C ARG A 135 20.57 -19.15 32.05
N SER A 136 19.48 -19.77 32.48
CA SER A 136 19.20 -19.96 33.90
C SER A 136 20.24 -20.89 34.56
N GLU A 137 20.69 -20.57 35.78
CA GLU A 137 21.58 -21.47 36.55
C GLU A 137 20.91 -22.85 36.74
N ASP A 138 19.62 -22.86 37.06
CA ASP A 138 18.78 -24.05 37.16
C ASP A 138 18.28 -24.57 35.80
N GLY A 139 18.72 -23.96 34.69
CA GLY A 139 18.27 -24.23 33.33
C GLY A 139 18.90 -25.46 32.67
N ILE A 140 18.81 -25.51 31.34
CA ILE A 140 19.38 -26.60 30.54
C ILE A 140 20.71 -26.14 29.93
N HIS A 141 21.79 -26.85 30.24
CA HIS A 141 23.15 -26.52 29.77
C HIS A 141 23.70 -27.49 28.73
N GLU A 142 22.99 -28.59 28.47
CA GLU A 142 23.37 -29.58 27.47
C GLU A 142 22.15 -30.15 26.74
N ILE A 143 22.32 -30.39 25.43
CA ILE A 143 21.29 -31.00 24.56
C ILE A 143 21.87 -32.24 23.90
N HIS A 144 21.10 -33.33 23.91
CA HIS A 144 21.46 -34.58 23.28
C HIS A 144 20.86 -34.74 21.88
N ALA A 145 19.66 -34.18 21.63
CA ALA A 145 19.09 -34.14 20.29
C ALA A 145 18.18 -32.91 20.09
N VAL A 146 18.09 -32.45 18.84
CA VAL A 146 17.08 -31.49 18.39
C VAL A 146 16.21 -32.21 17.36
N GLY A 147 14.93 -32.38 17.70
CA GLY A 147 13.95 -33.02 16.85
C GLY A 147 13.17 -31.99 16.04
N LEU A 148 13.34 -32.01 14.71
CA LEU A 148 12.54 -31.25 13.77
C LEU A 148 11.23 -31.99 13.50
N VAL A 149 10.15 -31.57 14.15
CA VAL A 149 8.86 -32.25 14.10
C VAL A 149 8.03 -31.71 12.94
N MET A 150 7.69 -32.58 11.98
CA MET A 150 6.95 -32.25 10.76
C MET A 150 5.94 -33.35 10.44
N LYS A 151 4.86 -33.05 9.72
CA LYS A 151 3.96 -34.08 9.18
C LYS A 151 4.55 -34.69 7.93
N ALA A 152 4.22 -35.95 7.64
CA ALA A 152 4.66 -36.63 6.42
C ALA A 152 4.26 -35.90 5.11
N THR A 153 3.21 -35.08 5.16
CA THR A 153 2.67 -34.31 4.04
C THR A 153 3.19 -32.87 3.94
N ASP A 154 4.01 -32.41 4.88
CA ASP A 154 4.49 -31.02 4.89
C ASP A 154 5.48 -30.81 3.73
N ASN A 155 5.19 -29.87 2.83
CA ASN A 155 5.94 -29.69 1.58
C ASN A 155 6.92 -28.50 1.60
N GLN A 156 7.00 -27.79 2.72
CA GLN A 156 7.92 -26.67 2.92
C GLN A 156 8.21 -26.50 4.41
N LEU A 157 9.38 -25.96 4.73
CA LEU A 157 9.73 -25.51 6.07
C LEU A 157 9.43 -24.01 6.16
N SER A 158 8.84 -23.55 7.26
CA SER A 158 8.73 -22.11 7.51
C SER A 158 10.09 -21.47 7.80
N ASP A 159 10.29 -20.24 7.31
CA ASP A 159 11.47 -19.40 7.62
C ASP A 159 11.72 -19.27 9.13
N GLN A 160 10.66 -19.39 9.92
CA GLN A 160 10.70 -19.33 11.36
C GLN A 160 11.34 -20.57 12.01
N LEU A 161 11.08 -21.76 11.48
CA LEU A 161 11.77 -22.98 11.94
C LEU A 161 13.27 -22.85 11.74
N LEU A 162 13.67 -22.29 10.59
CA LEU A 162 15.07 -22.04 10.26
C LEU A 162 15.70 -21.05 11.22
N CYS A 163 15.00 -19.96 11.53
CA CYS A 163 15.44 -18.96 12.51
C CYS A 163 15.67 -19.54 13.92
N ILE A 164 14.76 -20.39 14.40
CA ILE A 164 14.94 -21.08 15.71
C ILE A 164 16.13 -22.05 15.64
N LEU A 165 16.27 -22.77 14.54
CA LEU A 165 17.37 -23.72 14.39
C LEU A 165 18.73 -23.02 14.34
N ASP A 166 18.84 -21.90 13.61
CA ASP A 166 20.04 -21.07 13.56
C ASP A 166 20.39 -20.48 14.92
N LEU A 167 19.38 -20.04 15.69
CA LEU A 167 19.57 -19.61 17.07
C LEU A 167 20.16 -20.73 17.91
N VAL A 168 19.57 -21.93 17.92
CA VAL A 168 20.06 -23.04 18.74
C VAL A 168 21.45 -23.48 18.28
N MET A 169 21.71 -23.53 16.97
CA MET A 169 23.05 -23.80 16.42
C MET A 169 24.09 -22.74 16.83
N SER A 170 23.70 -21.47 16.96
CA SER A 170 24.58 -20.40 17.44
C SER A 170 24.94 -20.54 18.92
N LEU A 171 24.04 -21.14 19.73
CA LEU A 171 24.20 -21.30 21.17
C LEU A 171 25.08 -22.50 21.54
N PHE A 172 24.89 -23.62 20.85
CA PHE A 172 25.57 -24.90 21.11
C PHE A 172 26.73 -25.18 20.14
N GLY A 173 26.89 -24.35 19.10
CA GLY A 173 27.96 -24.45 18.12
C GLY A 173 27.65 -25.41 16.96
N LYS A 174 28.52 -25.39 15.94
CA LYS A 174 28.32 -26.16 14.68
C LYS A 174 28.24 -27.68 14.87
N ASN A 175 28.82 -28.21 15.94
CA ASN A 175 28.77 -29.65 16.24
C ASN A 175 27.35 -30.13 16.58
N LEU A 176 26.41 -29.23 16.88
CA LEU A 176 24.99 -29.55 17.09
C LEU A 176 24.34 -30.17 15.84
N GLN A 177 24.85 -29.90 14.64
CA GLN A 177 24.33 -30.46 13.39
C GLN A 177 24.29 -31.99 13.41
N ASN A 178 25.23 -32.63 14.13
CA ASN A 178 25.30 -34.08 14.31
C ASN A 178 24.22 -34.65 15.24
N ASN A 179 23.42 -33.79 15.87
CA ASN A 179 22.38 -34.15 16.81
C ASN A 179 20.99 -33.63 16.37
N ILE A 180 20.89 -33.00 15.19
CA ILE A 180 19.62 -32.55 14.60
C ILE A 180 19.05 -33.69 13.72
N VAL A 181 17.81 -34.12 14.01
CA VAL A 181 17.12 -35.21 13.29
C VAL A 181 15.68 -34.83 12.97
N ALA A 182 15.13 -35.39 11.89
CA ALA A 182 13.73 -35.18 11.52
C ALA A 182 12.81 -36.20 12.23
N LEU A 183 11.71 -35.72 12.78
CA LEU A 183 10.69 -36.51 13.47
C LEU A 183 9.37 -36.35 12.70
N ILE A 184 9.08 -37.30 11.82
CA ILE A 184 7.97 -37.27 10.88
C ILE A 184 6.73 -37.88 11.53
N THR A 185 5.72 -37.05 11.77
CA THR A 185 4.44 -37.44 12.36
C THR A 185 3.37 -37.66 11.28
N HIS A 186 2.23 -38.23 11.67
CA HIS A 186 1.14 -38.58 10.74
C HIS A 186 1.62 -39.50 9.59
N SER A 187 2.62 -40.34 9.85
CA SER A 187 3.15 -41.28 8.86
C SER A 187 2.32 -42.56 8.81
N GLU A 188 2.07 -43.05 7.60
CA GLU A 188 1.45 -44.34 7.33
C GLU A 188 2.46 -45.50 7.26
N GLY A 189 3.75 -45.23 7.54
CA GLY A 189 4.80 -46.26 7.46
C GLY A 189 5.53 -46.32 6.12
N THR A 190 5.12 -45.53 5.14
CA THR A 190 5.79 -45.33 3.85
C THR A 190 6.79 -44.18 3.91
N THR A 191 7.75 -44.16 2.98
CA THR A 191 8.77 -43.10 2.89
C THR A 191 8.09 -41.73 2.72
N PRO A 192 8.36 -40.73 3.59
CA PRO A 192 7.69 -39.44 3.54
C PRO A 192 8.36 -38.52 2.49
N GLU A 193 8.17 -38.82 1.20
CA GLU A 193 8.86 -38.14 0.09
C GLU A 193 8.67 -36.62 0.10
N ILE A 194 7.44 -36.16 0.38
CA ILE A 194 7.10 -34.72 0.38
C ILE A 194 7.88 -33.97 1.47
N ALA A 195 7.89 -34.51 2.70
CA ALA A 195 8.63 -33.91 3.82
C ALA A 195 10.16 -33.98 3.64
N LEU A 196 10.67 -35.06 3.04
CA LEU A 196 12.10 -35.18 2.73
C LEU A 196 12.55 -34.20 1.66
N GLN A 197 11.76 -34.02 0.59
CA GLN A 197 12.03 -33.00 -0.42
C GLN A 197 12.04 -31.58 0.18
N ALA A 198 11.12 -31.29 1.11
CA ALA A 198 11.09 -30.02 1.82
C ALA A 198 12.38 -29.78 2.63
N LEU A 199 12.87 -30.80 3.35
CA LEU A 199 14.10 -30.73 4.12
C LEU A 199 15.35 -30.58 3.23
N GLU A 200 15.38 -31.28 2.09
CA GLU A 200 16.48 -31.23 1.12
C GLU A 200 16.59 -29.86 0.43
N ALA A 201 15.45 -29.24 0.10
CA ALA A 201 15.41 -27.93 -0.56
C ALA A 201 16.07 -26.81 0.25
N VAL A 202 16.07 -26.91 1.58
CA VAL A 202 16.58 -25.89 2.49
C VAL A 202 18.03 -26.16 2.93
N ASN A 203 18.58 -27.33 2.62
CA ASN A 203 19.94 -27.75 2.96
C ASN A 203 20.31 -27.51 4.44
N ILE A 204 19.43 -27.95 5.35
CA ILE A 204 19.66 -27.85 6.79
C ILE A 204 20.87 -28.69 7.20
N GLY A 205 21.74 -28.12 8.06
CA GLY A 205 22.79 -28.85 8.75
C GLY A 205 22.22 -29.85 9.76
N CYS A 206 21.78 -31.01 9.29
CA CYS A 206 21.24 -32.11 10.09
C CYS A 206 21.97 -33.42 9.77
N VAL A 207 21.75 -34.44 10.60
CA VAL A 207 22.31 -35.77 10.38
C VAL A 207 21.77 -36.32 9.05
N LYS A 208 22.66 -36.85 8.21
CA LYS A 208 22.30 -37.47 6.94
C LYS A 208 22.62 -38.97 6.96
N ASN A 209 21.82 -39.75 6.24
CA ASN A 209 22.07 -41.19 6.03
C ASN A 209 23.12 -41.41 4.92
N GLU A 210 23.42 -42.67 4.63
CA GLU A 210 24.39 -43.08 3.60
C GLU A 210 24.05 -42.58 2.19
N ASN A 211 22.77 -42.29 1.93
CA ASN A 211 22.27 -41.74 0.67
C ASN A 211 22.25 -40.20 0.66
N ASN A 212 22.90 -39.54 1.63
CA ASN A 212 22.93 -38.09 1.80
C ASN A 212 21.54 -37.44 2.02
N GLN A 213 20.56 -38.23 2.48
CA GLN A 213 19.23 -37.74 2.85
C GLN A 213 19.12 -37.45 4.34
N PRO A 214 18.28 -36.49 4.78
CA PRO A 214 18.04 -36.22 6.18
C PRO A 214 17.62 -37.48 6.96
N PHE A 215 18.31 -37.75 8.06
CA PHE A 215 18.01 -38.85 8.95
C PHE A 215 16.69 -38.59 9.66
N HIS A 216 15.73 -39.51 9.53
CA HIS A 216 14.37 -39.30 9.99
C HIS A 216 13.80 -40.52 10.72
N TYR A 217 12.85 -40.25 11.62
CA TYR A 217 12.08 -41.25 12.35
C TYR A 217 10.59 -40.99 12.13
N MET A 218 9.80 -42.06 12.01
CA MET A 218 8.39 -41.95 11.65
C MET A 218 7.47 -42.36 12.80
N PHE A 219 6.41 -41.58 12.97
CA PHE A 219 5.40 -41.76 13.99
C PHE A 219 4.02 -41.55 13.37
N ASN A 220 3.07 -42.38 13.76
CA ASN A 220 1.65 -42.17 13.50
C ASN A 220 1.05 -41.62 14.79
N ASN A 221 0.24 -40.56 14.78
CA ASN A 221 -0.14 -39.85 16.03
C ASN A 221 -1.46 -40.36 16.66
N CYS A 222 -1.97 -41.51 16.22
CA CYS A 222 -3.32 -41.98 16.54
C CYS A 222 -3.39 -42.95 17.73
N GLN A 223 -2.35 -43.10 18.56
CA GLN A 223 -2.30 -44.12 19.62
C GLN A 223 -3.39 -43.97 20.69
N LYS A 224 -3.84 -42.73 20.90
CA LYS A 224 -4.92 -42.43 21.85
C LYS A 224 -6.30 -42.65 21.25
N GLU A 225 -6.46 -42.98 19.97
CA GLU A 225 -7.78 -43.09 19.36
C GLU A 225 -8.54 -44.31 19.86
N GLN A 226 -9.88 -44.21 19.87
CA GLN A 226 -10.72 -45.30 20.32
C GLN A 226 -10.66 -46.45 19.32
N ARG A 227 -10.33 -47.63 19.83
CA ARG A 227 -10.26 -48.88 19.10
C ARG A 227 -11.66 -49.46 19.02
N THR A 228 -12.29 -49.31 17.87
CA THR A 228 -13.52 -50.01 17.51
C THR A 228 -13.17 -51.19 16.61
N GLU A 229 -14.14 -52.07 16.34
CA GLU A 229 -13.92 -53.21 15.44
C GLU A 229 -13.45 -52.75 14.05
N GLU A 230 -13.95 -51.60 13.58
CA GLU A 230 -13.61 -51.02 12.27
C GLU A 230 -12.22 -50.36 12.24
N THR A 231 -11.76 -49.78 13.36
CA THR A 231 -10.50 -49.02 13.40
C THR A 231 -9.33 -49.83 13.95
N ARG A 232 -9.57 -50.99 14.58
CA ARG A 232 -8.55 -51.76 15.32
C ARG A 232 -7.32 -52.10 14.47
N LEU A 233 -7.51 -52.65 13.27
CA LEU A 233 -6.40 -53.04 12.39
C LEU A 233 -5.55 -51.83 11.97
N ALA A 234 -6.20 -50.73 11.56
CA ALA A 234 -5.49 -49.51 11.16
C ALA A 234 -4.72 -48.88 12.35
N LEU A 235 -5.29 -48.92 13.55
CA LEU A 235 -4.64 -48.42 14.77
C LEU A 235 -3.49 -49.32 15.24
N GLU A 236 -3.56 -50.62 15.00
CA GLU A 236 -2.47 -51.57 15.27
C GLU A 236 -1.28 -51.34 14.32
N ASP A 237 -1.56 -51.09 13.04
CA ASP A 237 -0.53 -50.71 12.07
C ASP A 237 0.11 -49.36 12.42
N ALA A 238 -0.69 -48.36 12.77
CA ALA A 238 -0.23 -47.06 13.27
C ALA A 238 0.64 -47.20 14.54
N TRP A 239 0.26 -48.10 15.44
CA TRP A 239 1.05 -48.42 16.64
C TRP A 239 2.40 -49.00 16.26
N ARG A 240 2.44 -49.97 15.34
CA ARG A 240 3.67 -50.62 14.87
C ARG A 240 4.63 -49.63 14.22
N VAL A 241 4.14 -48.70 13.40
CA VAL A 241 4.95 -47.62 12.81
C VAL A 241 5.62 -46.80 13.91
N THR A 242 4.84 -46.38 14.91
CA THR A 242 5.32 -45.54 16.01
C THR A 242 6.29 -46.28 16.92
N GLN A 243 6.04 -47.55 17.22
CA GLN A 243 6.93 -48.39 18.03
C GLN A 243 8.29 -48.58 17.35
N LYS A 244 8.31 -48.82 16.03
CA LYS A 244 9.54 -48.89 15.24
C LYS A 244 10.29 -47.55 15.24
N GLY A 245 9.56 -46.44 15.07
CA GLY A 245 10.11 -45.09 15.15
C GLY A 245 10.74 -44.80 16.52
N MET A 246 10.05 -45.13 17.61
CA MET A 246 10.55 -44.93 18.98
C MET A 246 11.78 -45.78 19.29
N SER A 247 11.77 -47.06 18.90
CA SER A 247 12.92 -47.96 19.10
C SER A 247 14.18 -47.44 18.41
N THR A 248 14.05 -47.02 17.15
CA THR A 248 15.19 -46.49 16.39
C THR A 248 15.63 -45.12 16.87
N PHE A 249 14.70 -44.22 17.19
CA PHE A 249 15.01 -42.88 17.72
C PHE A 249 15.71 -42.95 19.09
N THR A 250 15.25 -43.83 19.97
CA THR A 250 15.87 -44.00 21.30
C THR A 250 17.24 -44.68 21.22
N ALA A 251 17.45 -45.60 20.27
CA ALA A 251 18.78 -46.13 19.99
C ALA A 251 19.78 -45.05 19.52
N PHE A 252 19.32 -44.08 18.73
CA PHE A 252 20.11 -42.91 18.37
C PHE A 252 20.44 -42.06 19.61
N LEU A 253 19.43 -41.68 20.40
CA LEU A 253 19.61 -40.89 21.62
C LEU A 253 20.58 -41.51 22.62
N HIS A 254 20.58 -42.85 22.72
CA HIS A 254 21.53 -43.59 23.55
C HIS A 254 22.98 -43.33 23.13
N LYS A 255 23.24 -43.28 21.81
CA LYS A 255 24.57 -43.06 21.21
C LYS A 255 24.94 -41.59 21.07
N SER A 256 23.97 -40.67 21.11
CA SER A 256 24.23 -39.23 20.98
C SER A 256 25.05 -38.68 22.14
N SER A 257 26.12 -37.96 21.82
CA SER A 257 26.94 -37.20 22.77
C SER A 257 26.27 -35.87 23.13
N PRO A 258 26.35 -35.41 24.39
CA PRO A 258 25.82 -34.11 24.78
C PRO A 258 26.57 -32.97 24.09
N GLN A 259 25.83 -32.00 23.57
CA GLN A 259 26.38 -30.73 23.10
C GLN A 259 26.24 -29.71 24.22
N GLN A 260 27.35 -29.14 24.66
CA GLN A 260 27.37 -28.17 25.76
C GLN A 260 27.15 -26.75 25.26
N LEU A 261 26.47 -25.95 26.07
CA LEU A 261 26.24 -24.54 25.81
C LEU A 261 27.57 -23.76 25.83
N GLN A 262 27.93 -23.09 24.72
CA GLN A 262 29.25 -22.47 24.55
C GLN A 262 29.30 -20.98 24.97
N ALA A 263 28.16 -20.30 25.14
CA ALA A 263 28.07 -18.82 25.11
C ALA A 263 27.80 -18.10 26.45
N MET A 264 27.96 -18.74 27.62
CA MET A 264 27.40 -18.24 28.89
C MET A 264 27.95 -16.86 29.36
N THR A 265 29.24 -16.57 29.17
CA THR A 265 29.89 -15.33 29.65
C THR A 265 29.64 -14.10 28.76
N GLY A 266 29.34 -14.28 27.47
CA GLY A 266 29.05 -13.19 26.53
C GLY A 266 27.66 -12.55 26.71
N PHE A 267 26.73 -13.26 27.34
CA PHE A 267 25.34 -12.87 27.52
C PHE A 267 25.14 -11.66 28.44
N ASN A 268 25.79 -11.63 29.60
CA ASN A 268 25.61 -10.58 30.59
C ASN A 268 26.24 -9.26 30.12
N SER A 269 27.35 -9.32 29.38
CA SER A 269 27.91 -8.17 28.67
C SER A 269 26.98 -7.64 27.58
N SER A 270 26.33 -8.53 26.82
CA SER A 270 25.40 -8.16 25.74
C SER A 270 24.16 -7.45 26.27
N ILE A 271 23.54 -7.98 27.34
CA ILE A 271 22.39 -7.34 27.99
C ILE A 271 22.73 -5.95 28.53
N ARG A 272 23.85 -5.84 29.28
CA ARG A 272 24.33 -4.55 29.81
C ARG A 272 24.46 -3.51 28.70
N LEU A 273 25.03 -3.93 27.58
CA LEU A 273 25.29 -3.04 26.47
C LEU A 273 24.01 -2.67 25.72
N SER A 274 23.09 -3.61 25.48
CA SER A 274 21.78 -3.33 24.87
C SER A 274 20.97 -2.36 25.73
N ALA A 275 20.91 -2.59 27.04
CA ALA A 275 20.24 -1.69 27.98
C ALA A 275 20.90 -0.30 28.01
N TYR A 276 22.24 -0.24 27.94
CA TYR A 276 22.99 1.00 27.82
C TYR A 276 22.62 1.78 26.55
N ILE A 277 22.56 1.11 25.40
CA ILE A 277 22.26 1.78 24.13
C ILE A 277 20.80 2.25 24.09
N HIS A 278 19.83 1.45 24.52
CA HIS A 278 18.43 1.89 24.63
C HIS A 278 18.28 3.15 25.49
N ASN A 279 18.99 3.19 26.62
CA ASN A 279 18.98 4.37 27.48
C ASN A 279 19.61 5.60 26.79
N LEU A 280 20.69 5.43 26.02
CA LEU A 280 21.27 6.51 25.21
C LEU A 280 20.29 7.02 24.15
N GLN A 281 19.50 6.15 23.52
CA GLN A 281 18.47 6.55 22.56
C GLN A 281 17.40 7.45 23.21
N ASP A 282 16.91 7.08 24.39
CA ASP A 282 15.94 7.88 25.14
C ASP A 282 16.50 9.26 25.51
N ARG A 283 17.79 9.34 25.85
CA ARG A 283 18.48 10.62 26.08
C ARG A 283 18.59 11.46 24.82
N ILE A 284 18.90 10.85 23.67
CA ILE A 284 18.96 11.55 22.38
C ILE A 284 17.57 12.10 22.00
N LYS A 285 16.50 11.30 22.16
CA LYS A 285 15.12 11.74 21.91
C LYS A 285 14.72 12.91 22.80
N LEU A 286 15.08 12.88 24.09
CA LEU A 286 14.83 14.01 25.00
C LEU A 286 15.53 15.29 24.51
N ILE A 287 16.78 15.19 24.05
CA ILE A 287 17.51 16.35 23.51
C ILE A 287 16.81 16.90 22.25
N GLU A 288 16.37 16.05 21.32
CA GLU A 288 15.69 16.48 20.10
C GLU A 288 14.36 17.19 20.37
N LEU A 289 13.61 16.74 21.38
CA LEU A 289 12.39 17.43 21.81
C LEU A 289 12.72 18.80 22.43
N GLN A 290 13.77 18.90 23.26
CA GLN A 290 14.24 20.18 23.79
C GLN A 290 14.72 21.15 22.69
N GLN A 291 15.35 20.64 21.64
CA GLN A 291 15.72 21.44 20.46
C GLN A 291 14.48 21.95 19.72
N THR A 292 13.41 21.15 19.66
CA THR A 292 12.15 21.55 19.04
C THR A 292 11.46 22.66 19.85
N GLU A 293 11.42 22.55 21.18
CA GLU A 293 10.93 23.62 22.07
C GLU A 293 11.69 24.93 21.83
N ILE A 294 13.02 24.90 21.76
CA ILE A 294 13.84 26.10 21.48
C ILE A 294 13.52 26.70 20.11
N LYS A 295 13.36 25.87 19.06
CA LYS A 295 13.02 26.34 17.70
C LYS A 295 11.66 27.03 17.67
N GLN A 296 10.64 26.47 18.33
CA GLN A 296 9.31 27.07 18.44
C GLN A 296 9.40 28.46 19.09
N ILE A 297 10.18 28.60 20.18
CA ILE A 297 10.39 29.90 20.84
C ILE A 297 11.11 30.88 19.89
N GLN A 298 12.16 30.43 19.19
CA GLN A 298 12.91 31.28 18.25
C GLN A 298 12.05 31.75 17.07
N GLU A 299 11.21 30.88 16.50
CA GLU A 299 10.27 31.22 15.42
C GLU A 299 9.20 32.21 15.89
N ALA A 300 8.63 31.99 17.08
CA ALA A 300 7.65 32.89 17.67
C ALA A 300 8.26 34.28 17.94
N LEU A 301 9.50 34.35 18.44
CA LEU A 301 10.24 35.60 18.62
C LEU A 301 10.53 36.33 17.30
N LYS A 302 10.78 35.60 16.20
CA LYS A 302 11.00 36.17 14.86
C LYS A 302 9.71 36.72 14.26
N LYS A 303 8.59 35.99 14.38
CA LYS A 303 7.30 36.33 13.77
C LYS A 303 6.67 37.58 14.40
N HIS A 304 6.83 37.76 15.70
CA HIS A 304 6.18 38.84 16.47
C HIS A 304 7.12 40.01 16.81
N LYS A 305 8.17 40.22 16.01
CA LYS A 305 9.25 41.19 16.29
C LYS A 305 8.76 42.63 16.49
N GLU A 306 7.66 43.04 15.83
CA GLU A 306 7.04 44.37 15.97
C GLU A 306 5.98 44.45 17.08
N GLU A 307 5.22 43.37 17.34
CA GLU A 307 4.17 43.31 18.38
C GLU A 307 4.74 43.24 19.82
N ILE A 308 5.97 42.72 19.98
CA ILE A 308 6.68 42.61 21.26
C ILE A 308 6.95 43.99 21.90
N LYS A 309 6.86 45.10 21.15
CA LYS A 309 7.10 46.46 21.67
C LYS A 309 5.91 47.04 22.44
N THR A 310 4.69 46.51 22.30
CA THR A 310 3.45 47.17 22.79
C THR A 310 2.50 46.28 23.60
N LYS A 311 2.65 44.95 23.64
CA LYS A 311 1.80 44.03 24.44
C LYS A 311 2.58 42.87 25.08
N THR A 312 2.01 42.27 26.14
CA THR A 312 2.47 41.03 26.77
C THR A 312 2.37 39.87 25.79
N PHE A 313 3.51 39.30 25.40
CA PHE A 313 3.63 38.24 24.40
C PHE A 313 3.60 36.85 25.06
N THR A 314 2.61 36.02 24.69
CA THR A 314 2.47 34.62 25.11
C THR A 314 2.72 33.67 23.95
N VAL A 315 3.43 32.57 24.20
CA VAL A 315 3.73 31.51 23.22
C VAL A 315 3.19 30.19 23.74
N GLU A 316 2.44 29.48 22.91
CA GLU A 316 2.05 28.09 23.16
C GLU A 316 3.21 27.16 22.78
N LEU A 317 3.67 26.35 23.71
CA LEU A 317 4.86 25.50 23.60
C LEU A 317 4.54 24.06 23.97
N ASP A 318 5.22 23.12 23.32
CA ASP A 318 5.20 21.72 23.70
C ASP A 318 6.25 21.46 24.79
N GLU A 319 5.85 21.57 26.07
CA GLU A 319 6.72 21.27 27.20
C GLU A 319 6.91 19.75 27.35
N VAL A 320 8.16 19.33 27.38
CA VAL A 320 8.55 17.94 27.54
C VAL A 320 8.67 17.58 29.02
N PHE A 321 8.01 16.50 29.44
CA PHE A 321 8.14 15.95 30.79
C PHE A 321 8.27 14.42 30.77
N LYS A 322 8.83 13.89 31.86
CA LYS A 322 8.93 12.44 32.08
C LYS A 322 7.71 11.98 32.86
N ASP A 323 6.96 11.05 32.29
CA ASP A 323 5.82 10.41 32.93
C ASP A 323 6.10 8.92 33.17
N LYS A 324 5.31 8.29 34.04
CA LYS A 324 5.31 6.83 34.22
C LYS A 324 4.19 6.24 33.39
N GLU A 325 4.52 5.29 32.53
CA GLU A 325 3.53 4.56 31.74
C GLU A 325 3.54 3.09 32.15
N PRO A 326 2.36 2.48 32.40
CA PRO A 326 2.27 1.05 32.68
C PRO A 326 2.81 0.26 31.49
N ILE A 327 3.55 -0.81 31.78
CA ILE A 327 4.06 -1.68 30.73
C ILE A 327 2.96 -2.67 30.36
N ASN A 328 2.13 -2.30 29.38
CA ASN A 328 1.08 -3.15 28.85
C ASN A 328 1.67 -4.11 27.81
N GLY A 329 1.71 -5.39 28.15
CA GLY A 329 1.95 -6.49 27.22
C GLY A 329 1.02 -7.64 27.57
N GLU A 330 0.47 -8.33 26.56
CA GLU A 330 -0.35 -9.55 26.76
C GLU A 330 0.42 -10.62 27.55
N PHE A 331 1.76 -10.61 27.49
CA PHE A 331 2.63 -11.57 28.16
C PHE A 331 3.23 -11.03 29.48
N MET A 332 3.16 -11.84 30.55
CA MET A 332 3.47 -11.46 31.94
C MET A 332 4.88 -10.93 32.24
N PHE A 333 5.88 -11.08 31.36
CA PHE A 333 7.30 -10.86 31.68
C PHE A 333 7.93 -9.62 31.02
N LEU A 334 7.31 -9.04 29.98
CA LEU A 334 7.64 -7.67 29.56
C LEU A 334 7.17 -6.64 30.59
N LYS A 335 6.35 -7.06 31.55
CA LYS A 335 5.65 -6.20 32.50
C LYS A 335 6.54 -5.50 33.51
N THR A 336 7.87 -5.67 33.55
CA THR A 336 8.70 -4.93 34.52
C THR A 336 9.95 -4.31 33.91
N ALA A 337 10.34 -3.14 34.44
CA ALA A 337 11.57 -2.44 34.07
C ALA A 337 12.38 -2.11 35.34
N VAL A 338 13.70 -2.17 35.25
CA VAL A 338 14.57 -1.59 36.29
C VAL A 338 14.80 -0.13 35.95
N CYS A 339 14.31 0.75 36.81
CA CYS A 339 14.27 2.18 36.61
C CYS A 339 15.04 2.90 37.72
N CYS A 340 15.83 3.92 37.37
CA CYS A 340 16.48 4.78 38.35
C CYS A 340 15.50 5.89 38.76
N SER A 341 15.14 5.95 40.04
CA SER A 341 14.20 6.97 40.55
C SER A 341 14.80 8.38 40.57
N VAL A 342 16.12 8.49 40.76
CA VAL A 342 16.87 9.76 40.78
C VAL A 342 17.04 10.33 39.37
N CYS A 343 17.52 9.51 38.42
CA CYS A 343 17.73 9.95 37.04
C CYS A 343 16.42 9.98 36.22
N LYS A 344 15.37 9.32 36.71
CA LYS A 344 14.14 9.01 35.98
C LYS A 344 14.44 8.34 34.63
N GLU A 345 15.25 7.30 34.65
CA GLU A 345 15.77 6.63 33.47
C GLU A 345 15.47 5.13 33.51
N ASN A 346 15.09 4.56 32.36
CA ASN A 346 14.92 3.12 32.19
C ASN A 346 16.31 2.50 32.06
N CYS A 347 16.75 1.77 33.08
CA CYS A 347 18.11 1.24 33.17
C CYS A 347 18.22 -0.17 32.61
N HIS A 348 17.15 -0.96 32.66
CA HIS A 348 17.05 -2.26 32.00
C HIS A 348 15.63 -2.47 31.48
N TYR A 349 15.42 -2.19 30.19
CA TYR A 349 14.18 -2.39 29.46
C TYR A 349 14.44 -2.37 27.94
N PRO A 350 13.80 -3.25 27.13
CA PRO A 350 13.03 -4.42 27.57
C PRO A 350 13.94 -5.49 28.20
N GLY A 351 13.39 -6.38 29.04
CA GLY A 351 14.08 -7.65 29.34
C GLY A 351 14.70 -7.83 30.73
N CYS A 352 14.31 -7.08 31.76
CA CYS A 352 14.70 -7.44 33.14
C CYS A 352 13.82 -8.58 33.71
N THR A 353 13.85 -9.75 33.07
CA THR A 353 12.96 -10.89 33.39
C THR A 353 13.40 -11.66 34.63
N MET A 354 14.71 -11.83 34.84
CA MET A 354 15.23 -12.80 35.84
C MET A 354 15.59 -12.19 37.20
N ALA A 355 16.01 -10.93 37.27
CA ALA A 355 16.46 -10.34 38.53
C ALA A 355 15.31 -10.13 39.51
N GLN A 356 15.35 -10.79 40.68
CA GLN A 356 14.30 -10.65 41.71
C GLN A 356 14.21 -9.23 42.28
N ASP A 357 15.35 -8.54 42.35
CA ASP A 357 15.48 -7.17 42.80
C ASP A 357 16.48 -6.38 41.92
N PRO A 358 16.48 -5.03 41.98
CA PRO A 358 17.38 -4.21 41.16
C PRO A 358 18.87 -4.45 41.39
N ALA A 359 19.31 -4.89 42.57
CA ALA A 359 20.73 -5.13 42.86
C ALA A 359 21.26 -6.40 42.17
N ARG A 360 20.38 -7.39 41.95
CA ARG A 360 20.67 -8.61 41.18
C ARG A 360 20.50 -8.45 39.68
N CYS A 361 20.14 -7.25 39.21
CA CYS A 361 20.02 -6.95 37.79
C CYS A 361 21.39 -6.93 37.10
N GLU A 362 21.47 -7.47 35.89
CA GLU A 362 22.69 -7.59 35.11
C GLU A 362 23.33 -6.21 34.88
N VAL A 363 22.54 -5.14 34.79
CA VAL A 363 23.06 -3.77 34.59
C VAL A 363 23.78 -3.21 35.82
N MET A 364 23.71 -3.88 36.97
CA MET A 364 24.49 -3.54 38.17
C MET A 364 25.85 -4.22 38.14
N LYS A 365 26.90 -3.46 38.47
CA LYS A 365 28.25 -3.96 38.67
C LYS A 365 28.84 -3.33 39.93
N TYR A 366 29.33 -4.14 40.86
CA TYR A 366 29.87 -3.69 42.15
C TYR A 366 28.90 -2.74 42.90
N GLY A 367 27.60 -3.08 42.92
CA GLY A 367 26.56 -2.30 43.60
C GLY A 367 26.15 -0.98 42.92
N ARG A 368 26.67 -0.68 41.72
CA ARG A 368 26.33 0.54 40.96
C ARG A 368 25.75 0.22 39.58
N CYS A 369 24.82 1.06 39.13
CA CYS A 369 24.24 0.95 37.80
C CYS A 369 25.25 1.39 36.73
N THR A 370 25.38 0.57 35.70
CA THR A 370 26.25 0.87 34.56
C THR A 370 25.56 1.66 33.46
N VAL A 371 24.22 1.82 33.54
CA VAL A 371 23.37 2.39 32.47
C VAL A 371 22.94 3.83 32.74
N CYS A 372 22.45 4.15 33.94
CA CYS A 372 21.93 5.48 34.22
C CYS A 372 23.02 6.56 34.24
N ARG A 373 22.62 7.81 34.00
CA ARG A 373 23.54 8.91 33.68
C ARG A 373 24.56 9.16 34.79
N ASN A 374 24.12 9.01 36.02
CA ASN A 374 24.91 9.30 37.21
C ASN A 374 25.55 8.04 37.81
N LYS A 375 25.47 6.88 37.15
CA LYS A 375 25.93 5.58 37.66
C LYS A 375 25.51 5.34 39.11
N CYS A 376 24.23 5.60 39.37
CA CYS A 376 23.65 5.60 40.70
C CYS A 376 23.78 4.24 41.41
N PRO A 377 23.81 4.20 42.75
CA PRO A 377 23.82 2.96 43.51
C PRO A 377 22.53 2.13 43.24
N ALA A 378 22.63 0.81 43.39
CA ALA A 378 21.48 -0.08 43.19
C ALA A 378 20.28 0.27 44.08
N SER A 379 20.52 0.82 45.27
CA SER A 379 19.49 1.21 46.25
C SER A 379 18.49 2.26 45.77
N VAL A 380 18.84 3.08 44.76
CA VAL A 380 17.92 4.08 44.20
C VAL A 380 17.18 3.60 42.96
N HIS A 381 17.35 2.32 42.59
CA HIS A 381 16.65 1.70 41.49
C HIS A 381 15.45 0.90 42.01
N VAL A 382 14.40 0.85 41.19
CA VAL A 382 13.18 0.10 41.46
C VAL A 382 12.90 -0.83 40.29
N LYS A 383 12.35 -2.02 40.57
CA LYS A 383 11.87 -2.96 39.55
C LYS A 383 10.35 -2.95 39.62
N GLU A 384 9.71 -2.37 38.61
CA GLU A 384 8.29 -2.03 38.67
C GLU A 384 7.57 -2.26 37.35
N GLN A 385 6.22 -2.32 37.40
CA GLN A 385 5.40 -2.55 36.21
C GLN A 385 5.13 -1.33 35.32
N TRP A 386 6.02 -0.35 35.39
CA TRP A 386 5.95 0.88 34.63
C TRP A 386 7.34 1.27 34.15
N LYS A 387 7.39 2.05 33.08
CA LYS A 387 8.62 2.66 32.55
C LYS A 387 8.48 4.17 32.50
N TYR A 388 9.60 4.87 32.52
CA TYR A 388 9.61 6.30 32.22
C TYR A 388 9.45 6.51 30.72
N VAL A 389 8.52 7.39 30.34
CA VAL A 389 8.33 7.80 28.95
C VAL A 389 8.38 9.32 28.83
N MET A 390 8.80 9.79 27.67
CA MET A 390 8.79 11.21 27.35
C MET A 390 7.42 11.57 26.78
N LYS A 391 6.71 12.49 27.43
CA LYS A 391 5.45 13.05 26.93
C LYS A 391 5.60 14.56 26.73
N THR A 392 4.78 15.10 25.84
CA THR A 392 4.66 16.54 25.61
C THR A 392 3.29 17.03 26.08
N ARG A 393 3.25 18.22 26.66
CA ARG A 393 1.99 18.92 26.96
C ARG A 393 2.07 20.35 26.45
N LYS A 394 0.93 20.89 26.03
CA LYS A 394 0.86 22.28 25.59
C LYS A 394 0.82 23.21 26.80
N VAL A 395 1.71 24.20 26.83
CA VAL A 395 1.75 25.24 27.86
C VAL A 395 1.83 26.60 27.20
N GLN A 396 1.09 27.58 27.73
CA GLN A 396 1.27 28.98 27.35
C GLN A 396 2.28 29.62 28.29
N ARG A 397 3.34 30.22 27.73
CA ARG A 397 4.37 30.93 28.50
C ARG A 397 4.62 32.31 27.93
N THR A 398 4.79 33.28 28.80
CA THR A 398 5.24 34.63 28.45
C THR A 398 6.73 34.66 28.11
N LYS A 399 7.17 35.72 27.45
CA LYS A 399 8.58 35.99 27.17
C LYS A 399 9.43 36.03 28.45
N GLU A 400 8.91 36.65 29.51
CA GLU A 400 9.57 36.81 30.81
C GLU A 400 9.69 35.47 31.56
N GLU A 401 8.67 34.62 31.49
CA GLU A 401 8.70 33.27 32.07
C GLU A 401 9.71 32.37 31.36
N ASN A 402 9.75 32.41 30.02
CA ASN A 402 10.77 31.70 29.25
C ASN A 402 12.18 32.19 29.60
N LYS A 403 12.36 33.50 29.74
CA LYS A 403 13.64 34.08 30.16
C LYS A 403 14.09 33.57 31.52
N LYS A 404 13.22 33.64 32.55
CA LYS A 404 13.52 33.13 33.89
C LYS A 404 13.87 31.63 33.87
N MET A 405 13.19 30.83 33.06
CA MET A 405 13.43 29.40 32.96
C MET A 405 14.84 29.09 32.42
N TYR A 406 15.26 29.73 31.33
CA TYR A 406 16.59 29.54 30.75
C TYR A 406 17.70 30.19 31.59
N GLU A 407 17.40 31.27 32.32
CA GLU A 407 18.35 31.90 33.28
C GLU A 407 18.69 30.90 34.39
N LYS A 408 17.68 30.21 34.93
CA LYS A 408 17.87 29.17 35.95
C LYS A 408 18.70 27.97 35.46
N LYS A 409 18.63 27.64 34.17
CA LYS A 409 19.43 26.54 33.56
C LYS A 409 20.90 26.89 33.34
N MET A 410 21.27 28.18 33.29
CA MET A 410 22.60 28.65 32.88
C MET A 410 23.58 28.92 34.03
N SER A 411 23.16 28.70 35.29
CA SER A 411 23.83 28.81 36.60
C SER A 411 24.88 29.90 36.91
N ASP A 412 25.59 30.54 35.97
CA ASP A 412 26.77 31.36 36.33
C ASP A 412 27.02 32.63 35.49
N THR A 413 26.11 33.07 34.61
CA THR A 413 26.32 34.31 33.84
C THR A 413 25.65 35.53 34.47
N LYS A 414 26.42 36.31 35.24
CA LYS A 414 26.07 37.63 35.85
C LYS A 414 25.90 38.78 34.82
N LYS A 415 25.31 38.57 33.64
CA LYS A 415 24.99 39.65 32.68
C LYS A 415 23.56 39.57 32.19
N LYS A 416 22.93 40.74 31.97
CA LYS A 416 21.64 40.92 31.29
C LYS A 416 21.76 40.47 29.82
N VAL A 417 21.79 39.16 29.58
CA VAL A 417 21.83 38.56 28.23
C VAL A 417 20.41 38.53 27.65
N LYS A 418 20.27 38.71 26.33
CA LYS A 418 18.95 38.64 25.67
C LYS A 418 18.50 37.18 25.59
N LEU A 419 17.19 36.94 25.72
CA LEU A 419 16.61 35.57 25.63
C LEU A 419 17.04 34.84 24.35
N SER A 420 17.17 35.54 23.22
CA SER A 420 17.63 34.95 21.95
C SER A 420 19.04 34.35 22.04
N GLU A 421 19.98 35.07 22.67
CA GLU A 421 21.37 34.62 22.85
C GLU A 421 21.44 33.41 23.81
N MET A 422 20.57 33.38 24.82
CA MET A 422 20.46 32.25 25.75
C MET A 422 19.94 30.98 25.07
N LEU A 423 18.94 31.13 24.18
CA LEU A 423 18.38 30.03 23.40
C LEU A 423 19.40 29.48 22.40
N GLU A 424 20.19 30.34 21.76
CA GLU A 424 21.29 29.93 20.87
C GLU A 424 22.36 29.15 21.62
N LYS A 425 22.80 29.64 22.77
CA LYS A 425 23.80 28.95 23.61
C LYS A 425 23.30 27.61 24.13
N GLU A 426 22.03 27.51 24.52
CA GLU A 426 21.45 26.23 24.95
C GLU A 426 21.27 25.26 23.75
N MET A 427 20.91 25.76 22.57
CA MET A 427 20.87 24.95 21.35
C MET A 427 22.25 24.36 21.02
N GLU A 428 23.32 25.14 21.14
CA GLU A 428 24.70 24.69 20.92
C GLU A 428 25.13 23.64 21.96
N ASN A 429 24.79 23.86 23.23
CA ASN A 429 25.00 22.91 24.32
C ASN A 429 24.29 21.56 24.05
N LEU A 430 23.03 21.61 23.63
CA LEU A 430 22.25 20.42 23.27
C LEU A 430 22.82 19.71 22.05
N ASN A 431 23.27 20.44 21.01
CA ASN A 431 23.95 19.87 19.85
C ASN A 431 25.24 19.13 20.23
N THR A 432 26.05 19.74 21.11
CA THR A 432 27.29 19.15 21.61
C THR A 432 27.01 17.86 22.40
N LYS A 433 26.04 17.90 23.32
CA LYS A 433 25.59 16.72 24.10
C LYS A 433 25.06 15.61 23.20
N LYS A 434 24.21 15.93 22.20
CA LYS A 434 23.70 14.94 21.22
C LYS A 434 24.86 14.29 20.47
N SER A 435 25.81 15.08 19.98
CA SER A 435 26.99 14.61 19.26
C SER A 435 27.86 13.68 20.09
N GLN A 436 28.03 13.98 21.39
CA GLN A 436 28.75 13.13 22.32
C GLN A 436 28.04 11.79 22.56
N LEU A 437 26.74 11.81 22.87
CA LEU A 437 25.96 10.59 23.11
C LEU A 437 25.94 9.67 21.87
N VAL A 438 25.79 10.23 20.67
CA VAL A 438 25.85 9.47 19.41
C VAL A 438 27.24 8.81 19.21
N LYS A 439 28.33 9.52 19.57
CA LYS A 439 29.69 8.97 19.51
C LYS A 439 29.89 7.85 20.53
N GLU A 440 29.38 8.01 21.74
CA GLU A 440 29.40 6.99 22.79
C GLU A 440 28.65 5.73 22.33
N SER A 441 27.42 5.88 21.82
CA SER A 441 26.63 4.76 21.26
C SER A 441 27.42 3.98 20.21
N TYR A 442 28.13 4.66 19.30
CA TYR A 442 28.96 4.03 18.28
C TYR A 442 30.13 3.24 18.85
N GLN A 443 30.86 3.80 19.81
CA GLN A 443 31.97 3.08 20.44
C GLN A 443 31.49 1.81 21.15
N HIS A 444 30.27 1.83 21.69
CA HIS A 444 29.66 0.67 22.32
C HIS A 444 29.23 -0.37 21.28
N VAL A 445 28.56 0.04 20.20
CA VAL A 445 28.15 -0.87 19.12
C VAL A 445 29.35 -1.55 18.45
N VAL A 446 30.42 -0.82 18.15
CA VAL A 446 31.63 -1.39 17.51
C VAL A 446 32.40 -2.35 18.43
N LYS A 447 32.22 -2.26 19.74
CA LYS A 447 32.80 -3.21 20.70
C LYS A 447 32.02 -4.53 20.78
N LEU A 448 30.83 -4.62 20.18
CA LEU A 448 30.15 -5.89 19.98
C LEU A 448 30.87 -6.66 18.87
N GLY A 449 31.51 -7.77 19.21
CA GLY A 449 32.09 -8.66 18.20
C GLY A 449 31.01 -9.37 17.37
N PRO A 450 31.35 -9.91 16.17
CA PRO A 450 30.42 -10.60 15.27
C PRO A 450 29.63 -11.74 15.94
N THR A 451 30.26 -12.48 16.85
CA THR A 451 29.67 -13.63 17.54
C THR A 451 28.52 -13.24 18.50
N ILE A 452 28.52 -12.02 19.05
CA ILE A 452 27.51 -11.54 20.02
C ILE A 452 26.27 -10.97 19.29
N LEU A 453 26.45 -10.50 18.05
CA LEU A 453 25.39 -9.94 17.21
C LEU A 453 24.39 -11.00 16.72
N HIS A 454 24.85 -12.24 16.51
CA HIS A 454 23.99 -13.39 16.15
C HIS A 454 23.09 -13.85 17.31
N VAL A 455 23.62 -13.86 18.53
CA VAL A 455 22.96 -14.44 19.71
C VAL A 455 21.87 -13.52 20.31
N ASN A 456 21.88 -12.23 19.99
CA ASN A 456 20.99 -11.23 20.59
C ASN A 456 20.42 -10.23 19.55
N SER A 457 20.27 -10.69 18.30
CA SER A 457 19.97 -9.87 17.11
C SER A 457 18.77 -8.93 17.30
N LEU A 458 17.70 -9.41 17.93
CA LEU A 458 16.45 -8.66 18.14
C LEU A 458 16.59 -7.45 19.10
N SER A 459 17.45 -7.53 20.13
CA SER A 459 17.68 -6.44 21.10
C SER A 459 18.83 -5.51 20.71
N THR A 460 19.59 -5.89 19.67
CA THR A 460 20.81 -5.19 19.22
C THR A 460 20.59 -4.44 17.90
N TYR A 461 19.64 -4.87 17.05
CA TYR A 461 19.34 -4.27 15.74
C TYR A 461 18.56 -2.93 15.81
N VAL A 462 17.61 -2.79 16.74
CA VAL A 462 16.86 -1.53 16.96
C VAL A 462 17.81 -0.39 17.40
N PRO A 463 18.80 -0.65 18.28
CA PRO A 463 19.94 0.23 18.50
C PRO A 463 20.76 0.62 17.26
N LEU A 464 21.06 -0.35 16.38
CA LEU A 464 21.95 -0.18 15.23
C LEU A 464 21.34 0.69 14.13
N SER A 465 20.11 0.41 13.72
CA SER A 465 19.38 1.16 12.69
C SER A 465 19.19 2.65 13.05
N PHE A 466 18.77 2.93 14.29
CA PHE A 466 18.68 4.30 14.82
C PHE A 466 20.04 5.00 14.81
N LEU A 467 21.11 4.29 15.18
CA LEU A 467 22.45 4.87 15.21
C LEU A 467 22.97 5.19 13.79
N ILE A 468 22.71 4.32 12.81
CA ILE A 468 23.02 4.56 11.40
C ILE A 468 22.31 5.83 10.92
N GLU A 469 21.02 5.99 11.23
CA GLU A 469 20.26 7.21 10.90
C GLU A 469 20.89 8.47 11.53
N LYS A 470 21.20 8.43 12.84
CA LYS A 470 21.81 9.59 13.53
C LYS A 470 23.24 9.89 13.08
N MET A 471 23.98 8.89 12.62
CA MET A 471 25.30 9.10 12.00
C MET A 471 25.18 9.68 10.59
N LYS A 472 24.15 9.31 9.83
CA LYS A 472 23.81 9.91 8.51
C LYS A 472 23.47 11.39 8.64
N GLU A 473 22.73 11.80 9.67
CA GLU A 473 22.47 13.22 9.98
C GLU A 473 23.75 14.03 10.16
N LYS A 474 24.84 13.40 10.63
CA LYS A 474 26.13 14.05 10.92
C LYS A 474 27.11 14.03 9.73
N GLY A 475 26.86 13.21 8.71
CA GLY A 475 27.72 13.07 7.54
C GLY A 475 29.05 12.35 7.77
N ASP A 476 29.19 11.55 8.83
CA ASP A 476 30.43 10.80 9.16
C ASP A 476 30.50 9.47 8.38
N THR A 477 30.87 9.57 7.10
CA THR A 477 30.85 8.45 6.12
C THR A 477 31.66 7.23 6.55
N LYS A 478 32.82 7.42 7.21
CA LYS A 478 33.67 6.31 7.69
C LYS A 478 33.00 5.49 8.79
N ARG A 479 32.30 6.14 9.72
CA ARG A 479 31.58 5.44 10.79
C ARG A 479 30.32 4.76 10.26
N ILE A 480 29.63 5.39 9.30
CA ILE A 480 28.45 4.83 8.64
C ILE A 480 28.81 3.52 7.94
N GLN A 481 29.87 3.52 7.12
CA GLN A 481 30.32 2.33 6.41
C GLN A 481 30.60 1.17 7.37
N LYS A 482 31.30 1.43 8.49
CA LYS A 482 31.57 0.39 9.51
C LYS A 482 30.30 -0.12 10.20
N LEU A 483 29.30 0.73 10.43
CA LEU A 483 28.01 0.29 10.97
C LEU A 483 27.19 -0.49 9.94
N GLU A 484 27.24 -0.11 8.66
CA GLU A 484 26.59 -0.81 7.55
C GLU A 484 27.26 -2.16 7.26
N GLU A 485 28.58 -2.29 7.48
CA GLU A 485 29.29 -3.58 7.47
C GLU A 485 28.82 -4.49 8.61
N ILE A 486 28.65 -3.94 9.83
CA ILE A 486 28.10 -4.68 10.98
C ILE A 486 26.63 -5.07 10.74
N ASP A 487 25.84 -4.20 10.10
CA ASP A 487 24.46 -4.45 9.71
C ASP A 487 24.35 -5.53 8.61
N GLY A 488 25.28 -5.51 7.64
CA GLY A 488 25.39 -6.49 6.57
C GLY A 488 25.78 -7.89 7.04
N GLN A 489 26.48 -8.01 8.18
CA GLN A 489 26.82 -9.28 8.81
C GLN A 489 25.65 -9.93 9.57
N MET A 490 24.52 -9.25 9.75
CA MET A 490 23.32 -9.83 10.35
C MET A 490 22.51 -10.64 9.33
N ASP A 491 21.97 -11.77 9.78
CA ASP A 491 21.14 -12.67 8.97
C ASP A 491 19.88 -11.97 8.40
N ASP A 492 19.58 -12.23 7.12
CA ASP A 492 18.49 -11.58 6.40
C ASP A 492 17.10 -11.98 6.93
N THR A 493 16.99 -13.16 7.56
CA THR A 493 15.79 -13.62 8.28
C THR A 493 15.55 -12.78 9.54
N ALA A 494 16.61 -12.43 10.28
CA ALA A 494 16.51 -11.52 11.42
C ALA A 494 16.16 -10.09 10.97
N LYS A 495 16.70 -9.62 9.83
CA LYS A 495 16.30 -8.34 9.21
C LYS A 495 14.84 -8.35 8.76
N ALA A 496 14.31 -9.47 8.27
CA ALA A 496 12.91 -9.62 7.89
C ALA A 496 11.97 -9.56 9.11
N VAL A 497 12.29 -10.29 10.19
CA VAL A 497 11.55 -10.26 11.47
C VAL A 497 11.61 -8.85 12.12
N LEU A 498 12.70 -8.10 11.92
CA LEU A 498 12.86 -6.75 12.45
C LEU A 498 12.40 -5.62 11.52
N GLN A 499 12.30 -5.84 10.21
CA GLN A 499 11.59 -4.94 9.29
C GLN A 499 10.10 -4.90 9.64
N CYS A 500 9.54 -5.99 10.20
CA CYS A 500 8.27 -5.94 10.90
C CYS A 500 8.32 -4.99 12.10
N ARG A 501 9.35 -5.00 12.97
CA ARG A 501 9.44 -4.10 14.14
C ARG A 501 9.70 -2.61 13.85
N VAL A 502 10.55 -2.27 12.87
CA VAL A 502 10.80 -0.85 12.54
C VAL A 502 9.56 -0.21 11.89
N ASN A 503 8.69 -1.05 11.33
CA ASN A 503 7.38 -0.69 10.88
C ASN A 503 6.28 -1.42 11.68
N ASP A 504 6.39 -1.72 12.98
CA ASP A 504 5.23 -2.15 13.80
C ASP A 504 4.98 -1.14 14.89
N THR A 505 4.90 0.09 14.42
CA THR A 505 4.07 1.03 15.10
C THR A 505 2.62 0.56 15.03
N SER A 506 2.04 0.18 16.17
CA SER A 506 0.61 -0.12 16.29
C SER A 506 -0.18 0.97 15.55
N PRO A 507 -1.20 0.64 14.74
CA PRO A 507 -1.89 1.65 13.93
C PRO A 507 -2.48 2.79 14.79
N ARG A 508 -2.68 2.57 16.09
CA ARG A 508 -3.03 3.59 17.09
C ARG A 508 -2.07 4.78 17.18
N GLN A 509 -0.81 4.66 16.73
CA GLN A 509 0.11 5.81 16.70
C GLN A 509 -0.35 6.92 15.74
N HIS A 510 -1.25 6.61 14.80
CA HIS A 510 -1.79 7.57 13.85
C HIS A 510 -3.05 8.26 14.38
N ILE A 511 -3.52 7.90 15.59
CA ILE A 511 -4.62 8.59 16.27
C ILE A 511 -4.34 10.09 16.46
N PRO A 512 -3.15 10.54 16.93
CA PRO A 512 -2.82 11.97 17.01
C PRO A 512 -2.86 12.70 15.65
N ASP A 513 -2.53 11.98 14.58
CA ASP A 513 -2.59 12.43 13.19
C ASP A 513 -3.99 12.25 12.58
N SER A 514 -5.02 12.11 13.41
CA SER A 514 -6.41 11.90 12.97
C SER A 514 -7.40 12.65 13.86
N VAL A 515 -8.68 12.63 13.49
CA VAL A 515 -9.80 13.20 14.24
C VAL A 515 -10.85 12.12 14.42
N LEU A 516 -11.29 11.87 15.66
CA LEU A 516 -12.32 10.87 15.95
C LEU A 516 -13.66 11.32 15.33
N ILE A 517 -14.28 10.43 14.53
CA ILE A 517 -15.61 10.61 13.95
C ILE A 517 -16.66 9.88 14.79
N SER A 518 -16.40 8.60 15.10
CA SER A 518 -17.31 7.74 15.85
C SER A 518 -16.53 6.93 16.89
N SER A 519 -17.06 6.87 18.11
CA SER A 519 -16.48 6.11 19.22
C SER A 519 -17.01 4.67 19.34
N GLY A 520 -17.73 4.17 18.32
CA GLY A 520 -18.26 2.80 18.28
C GLY A 520 -17.16 1.73 18.21
N SER A 521 -17.55 0.47 17.99
CA SER A 521 -16.59 -0.62 17.78
C SER A 521 -16.67 -1.09 16.32
N PRO A 522 -15.77 -0.65 15.41
CA PRO A 522 -14.52 0.05 15.69
C PRO A 522 -14.66 1.56 15.83
N ALA A 523 -13.69 2.18 16.50
CA ALA A 523 -13.60 3.63 16.56
C ALA A 523 -13.12 4.15 15.20
N VAL A 524 -13.88 5.05 14.59
CA VAL A 524 -13.63 5.58 13.24
C VAL A 524 -12.93 6.92 13.34
N TYR A 525 -11.79 7.08 12.66
CA TYR A 525 -10.94 8.26 12.68
C TYR A 525 -10.71 8.83 11.27
N GLN A 526 -10.91 10.13 11.08
CA GLN A 526 -10.51 10.85 9.88
C GLN A 526 -9.01 11.16 9.92
N LEU A 527 -8.22 10.69 8.95
CA LEU A 527 -6.80 11.01 8.85
C LEU A 527 -6.56 12.50 8.51
N LYS A 528 -5.61 13.14 9.19
CA LYS A 528 -5.11 14.48 8.83
C LYS A 528 -4.17 14.35 7.65
N THR A 529 -4.61 14.85 6.51
CA THR A 529 -3.87 14.76 5.23
C THR A 529 -3.37 16.13 4.78
N LYS A 530 -2.33 16.13 3.94
CA LYS A 530 -1.90 17.34 3.24
C LYS A 530 -2.66 17.43 1.93
N LYS A 531 -3.55 18.41 1.83
CA LYS A 531 -4.26 18.73 0.60
C LYS A 531 -3.51 19.81 -0.17
N ALA A 532 -3.21 19.52 -1.43
CA ALA A 532 -2.64 20.49 -2.36
C ALA A 532 -3.48 20.50 -3.64
N THR A 533 -4.00 21.66 -3.99
CA THR A 533 -4.75 21.87 -5.24
C THR A 533 -3.85 22.59 -6.21
N SER A 534 -3.56 21.97 -7.34
CA SER A 534 -2.75 22.58 -8.41
C SER A 534 -3.52 22.51 -9.71
N GLY A 535 -4.07 23.66 -10.14
CA GLY A 535 -4.97 23.71 -11.29
C GLY A 535 -6.25 22.94 -11.00
N THR A 536 -6.55 21.93 -11.83
CA THR A 536 -7.74 21.07 -11.79
C THR A 536 -7.53 19.76 -11.03
N LEU A 537 -6.36 19.53 -10.43
CA LEU A 537 -6.02 18.31 -9.70
C LEU A 537 -5.95 18.56 -8.20
N THR A 538 -6.66 17.73 -7.43
CA THR A 538 -6.54 17.69 -5.97
C THR A 538 -5.65 16.53 -5.56
N ARG A 539 -4.55 16.81 -4.85
CA ARG A 539 -3.69 15.80 -4.22
C ARG A 539 -3.94 15.73 -2.74
N VAL A 540 -4.14 14.52 -2.24
CA VAL A 540 -4.32 14.20 -0.82
C VAL A 540 -3.19 13.28 -0.42
N THR A 541 -2.19 13.82 0.27
CA THR A 541 -1.01 13.05 0.67
C THR A 541 -1.07 12.70 2.16
N PHE A 542 -0.84 11.43 2.47
CA PHE A 542 -0.68 10.91 3.83
C PHE A 542 0.67 10.20 3.98
N GLY A 543 1.42 10.58 5.02
CA GLY A 543 2.78 10.09 5.27
C GLY A 543 3.88 10.85 4.49
N LYS A 544 5.10 10.29 4.46
CA LYS A 544 6.29 10.91 3.84
C LYS A 544 6.91 9.98 2.79
N LYS A 545 7.09 10.49 1.57
CA LYS A 545 7.69 9.75 0.45
C LYS A 545 9.17 9.44 0.71
N LYS A 546 9.54 8.16 0.66
CA LYS A 546 10.94 7.70 0.73
C LYS A 546 11.51 7.59 -0.69
N LYS A 547 12.72 8.12 -0.94
CA LYS A 547 13.32 8.17 -2.29
C LYS A 547 13.62 6.79 -2.91
N ASN A 548 13.87 5.77 -2.08
CA ASN A 548 14.34 4.45 -2.53
C ASN A 548 13.24 3.38 -2.56
N LYS A 549 11.96 3.75 -2.40
CA LYS A 549 10.83 2.80 -2.41
C LYS A 549 10.03 2.95 -3.70
N SER A 550 9.62 1.80 -4.25
CA SER A 550 8.76 1.78 -5.44
C SER A 550 7.36 2.29 -5.09
N ASN A 551 6.68 2.88 -6.07
CA ASN A 551 5.32 3.41 -5.93
C ASN A 551 4.43 2.79 -7.00
N LYS A 552 3.32 2.17 -6.57
CA LYS A 552 2.31 1.60 -7.45
C LYS A 552 1.19 2.63 -7.63
N THR A 553 0.68 2.75 -8.85
CA THR A 553 -0.37 3.72 -9.21
C THR A 553 -1.57 2.98 -9.75
N ILE A 554 -2.75 3.21 -9.19
CA ILE A 554 -4.02 2.60 -9.63
C ILE A 554 -5.03 3.69 -9.97
N LEU A 555 -5.87 3.45 -10.98
CA LEU A 555 -7.01 4.30 -11.34
C LEU A 555 -8.31 3.56 -11.03
N LEU A 556 -9.22 4.16 -10.28
CA LEU A 556 -10.51 3.55 -9.91
C LEU A 556 -11.66 4.20 -10.69
N VAL A 557 -12.45 3.38 -11.40
CA VAL A 557 -13.52 3.83 -12.29
C VAL A 557 -14.78 3.03 -12.00
N GLY A 558 -15.92 3.71 -11.84
CA GLY A 558 -17.20 3.04 -11.58
C GLY A 558 -18.31 4.05 -11.29
N GLU A 559 -19.56 3.57 -11.29
CA GLU A 559 -20.74 4.40 -11.01
C GLU A 559 -20.77 4.97 -9.58
N THR A 560 -21.62 5.97 -9.36
CA THR A 560 -21.94 6.46 -8.00
C THR A 560 -22.50 5.31 -7.16
N GLY A 561 -22.02 5.17 -5.93
CA GLY A 561 -22.45 4.10 -5.02
C GLY A 561 -21.87 2.72 -5.31
N ALA A 562 -20.94 2.57 -6.27
CA ALA A 562 -20.23 1.30 -6.51
C ALA A 562 -19.26 0.90 -5.38
N GLY A 563 -19.04 1.77 -4.38
CA GLY A 563 -18.15 1.50 -3.24
C GLY A 563 -16.68 1.89 -3.46
N LYS A 564 -16.39 2.83 -4.37
CA LYS A 564 -15.01 3.33 -4.63
C LYS A 564 -14.37 3.92 -3.38
N SER A 565 -15.01 4.91 -2.74
CA SER A 565 -14.52 5.54 -1.51
C SER A 565 -14.30 4.53 -0.38
N THR A 566 -15.23 3.58 -0.23
CA THR A 566 -15.14 2.50 0.76
C THR A 566 -13.94 1.58 0.47
N LEU A 567 -13.68 1.27 -0.80
CA LEU A 567 -12.51 0.50 -1.23
C LEU A 567 -11.19 1.25 -1.00
N ILE A 568 -11.15 2.56 -1.24
CA ILE A 568 -9.99 3.40 -0.94
C ILE A 568 -9.67 3.33 0.55
N ASN A 569 -10.66 3.54 1.42
CA ASN A 569 -10.48 3.44 2.87
C ASN A 569 -10.00 2.03 3.28
N ALA A 570 -10.58 0.96 2.71
CA ALA A 570 -10.13 -0.40 2.98
C ALA A 570 -8.68 -0.67 2.55
N LEU A 571 -8.27 -0.17 1.37
CA LEU A 571 -6.88 -0.24 0.89
C LEU A 571 -5.92 0.50 1.82
N VAL A 572 -6.29 1.69 2.29
CA VAL A 572 -5.46 2.45 3.22
C VAL A 572 -5.28 1.72 4.54
N ASN A 573 -6.36 1.22 5.15
CA ASN A 573 -6.27 0.45 6.40
C ASN A 573 -5.42 -0.81 6.22
N TYR A 574 -5.60 -1.52 5.11
CA TYR A 574 -4.79 -2.69 4.78
C TYR A 574 -3.31 -2.34 4.65
N ILE A 575 -2.95 -1.27 3.93
CA ILE A 575 -1.56 -0.82 3.76
C ILE A 575 -0.95 -0.36 5.10
N MET A 576 -1.75 0.26 5.95
CA MET A 576 -1.34 0.68 7.29
C MET A 576 -1.17 -0.49 8.28
N GLY A 577 -1.62 -1.70 7.91
CA GLY A 577 -1.57 -2.89 8.76
C GLY A 577 -2.65 -2.94 9.84
N VAL A 578 -3.78 -2.25 9.64
CA VAL A 578 -4.93 -2.31 10.56
C VAL A 578 -5.60 -3.68 10.44
N LYS A 579 -5.80 -4.32 11.58
CA LYS A 579 -6.48 -5.62 11.71
C LYS A 579 -7.87 -5.45 12.30
N PHE A 580 -8.74 -6.43 12.06
CA PHE A 580 -10.10 -6.41 12.58
C PHE A 580 -10.11 -6.29 14.11
N GLU A 581 -9.18 -6.95 14.80
CA GLU A 581 -9.05 -6.99 16.26
C GLU A 581 -8.64 -5.66 16.88
N ASP A 582 -8.05 -4.73 16.11
CA ASP A 582 -7.57 -3.45 16.63
C ASP A 582 -8.69 -2.53 17.14
N LYS A 583 -9.93 -2.78 16.68
CA LYS A 583 -11.14 -1.99 16.95
C LYS A 583 -10.98 -0.51 16.58
N ILE A 584 -10.20 -0.21 15.55
CA ILE A 584 -10.01 1.11 14.97
C ILE A 584 -10.19 1.04 13.45
N TRP A 585 -10.63 2.14 12.85
CA TRP A 585 -10.77 2.28 11.41
C TRP A 585 -10.38 3.69 10.98
N PHE A 586 -9.50 3.82 9.98
CA PHE A 586 -9.10 5.11 9.45
C PHE A 586 -9.85 5.45 8.15
N GLN A 587 -10.29 6.69 8.01
CA GLN A 587 -10.85 7.23 6.79
C GLN A 587 -9.89 8.27 6.20
N ILE A 588 -9.53 8.10 4.94
CA ILE A 588 -8.74 9.09 4.17
C ILE A 588 -9.65 9.93 3.26
N VAL A 589 -10.73 9.33 2.78
CA VAL A 589 -11.79 10.03 2.03
C VAL A 589 -12.66 10.74 3.04
N GLU A 590 -12.81 12.07 2.89
CA GLU A 590 -13.70 12.86 3.75
C GLU A 590 -15.16 12.65 3.31
N ASP A 591 -16.00 12.18 4.23
CA ASP A 591 -17.46 12.19 4.05
C ASP A 591 -17.95 13.65 4.15
N GLU A 592 -17.97 14.37 3.04
CA GLU A 592 -18.79 15.59 2.97
C GLU A 592 -20.23 15.20 3.27
N LYS A 593 -20.89 15.91 4.21
CA LYS A 593 -22.30 15.73 4.60
C LYS A 593 -23.26 16.02 3.43
N ARG A 594 -23.20 15.23 2.37
CA ARG A 594 -24.11 15.22 1.22
C ARG A 594 -24.82 13.87 1.20
N SER A 595 -26.06 13.86 0.71
CA SER A 595 -26.87 12.65 0.66
C SER A 595 -26.19 11.56 -0.17
N GLN A 596 -26.42 10.28 0.16
CA GLN A 596 -25.93 9.13 -0.62
C GLN A 596 -26.40 9.11 -2.09
N THR A 597 -27.28 10.04 -2.47
CA THR A 597 -27.82 10.22 -3.82
C THR A 597 -26.99 11.16 -4.70
N GLU A 598 -26.00 11.87 -4.15
CA GLU A 598 -25.10 12.76 -4.89
C GLU A 598 -23.66 12.25 -4.85
N SER A 599 -22.90 12.37 -5.94
CA SER A 599 -21.48 12.04 -5.96
C SER A 599 -20.70 12.79 -4.88
N GLN A 600 -20.13 12.05 -3.92
CA GLN A 600 -19.32 12.60 -2.83
C GLN A 600 -18.00 13.26 -3.30
N THR A 601 -17.48 12.88 -4.47
CA THR A 601 -16.32 13.54 -5.09
C THR A 601 -16.76 14.44 -6.25
N SER A 602 -16.49 15.74 -6.13
CA SER A 602 -16.75 16.75 -7.18
C SER A 602 -15.63 16.83 -8.23
N ASP A 603 -14.49 16.19 -7.95
CA ASP A 603 -13.26 16.28 -8.75
C ASP A 603 -12.46 14.97 -8.75
N VAL A 604 -11.53 14.81 -9.69
CA VAL A 604 -10.53 13.73 -9.72
C VAL A 604 -9.53 13.98 -8.59
N ILE A 605 -9.44 13.03 -7.66
CA ILE A 605 -8.59 13.14 -6.47
C ILE A 605 -7.49 12.09 -6.54
N MET A 606 -6.25 12.52 -6.30
CA MET A 606 -5.12 11.62 -6.19
C MET A 606 -4.74 11.44 -4.72
N TYR A 607 -4.93 10.23 -4.20
CA TYR A 607 -4.52 9.83 -2.85
C TYR A 607 -3.13 9.24 -2.90
N GLU A 608 -2.19 9.85 -2.21
CA GLU A 608 -0.80 9.39 -2.11
C GLU A 608 -0.52 8.88 -0.69
N ILE A 609 -0.29 7.57 -0.56
CA ILE A 609 -0.05 6.90 0.71
C ILE A 609 1.41 6.46 0.78
N PHE A 610 2.19 7.11 1.65
CA PHE A 610 3.64 6.92 1.77
C PHE A 610 4.07 6.53 3.19
N GLY A 611 5.20 5.83 3.29
CA GLY A 611 5.86 5.55 4.58
C GLY A 611 5.39 4.27 5.27
N PHE A 612 4.51 3.51 4.63
CA PHE A 612 3.97 2.24 5.11
C PHE A 612 4.59 1.02 4.39
N GLU A 613 5.68 1.23 3.65
CA GLU A 613 6.33 0.15 2.90
C GLU A 613 6.97 -0.84 3.86
N GLY A 614 6.61 -2.13 3.73
CA GLY A 614 7.03 -3.21 4.63
C GLY A 614 6.04 -3.49 5.78
N LYS A 615 4.88 -2.83 5.82
CA LYS A 615 3.76 -3.17 6.72
C LYS A 615 3.02 -4.40 6.20
N THR A 616 2.23 -4.22 5.14
CA THR A 616 1.55 -5.30 4.41
C THR A 616 1.97 -5.39 2.96
N VAL A 617 2.55 -4.30 2.40
CA VAL A 617 3.02 -4.23 1.01
C VAL A 617 4.43 -3.63 0.95
N PRO A 618 5.29 -4.05 -0.01
CA PRO A 618 6.68 -3.57 -0.10
C PRO A 618 6.85 -2.20 -0.80
N TYR A 619 5.74 -1.57 -1.22
CA TYR A 619 5.71 -0.36 -2.04
C TYR A 619 4.76 0.70 -1.48
N SER A 620 4.93 1.96 -1.91
CA SER A 620 3.95 3.02 -1.68
C SER A 620 2.78 2.92 -2.67
N LEU A 621 1.60 3.45 -2.32
CA LEU A 621 0.43 3.41 -3.20
C LEU A 621 -0.06 4.82 -3.55
N THR A 622 -0.33 5.04 -4.84
CA THR A 622 -1.06 6.19 -5.36
C THR A 622 -2.37 5.71 -5.98
N ILE A 623 -3.49 6.28 -5.55
CA ILE A 623 -4.83 5.95 -6.03
C ILE A 623 -5.41 7.20 -6.70
N ILE A 624 -5.81 7.07 -7.96
CA ILE A 624 -6.54 8.09 -8.70
C ILE A 624 -8.02 7.72 -8.59
N ASP A 625 -8.76 8.50 -7.81
CA ASP A 625 -10.21 8.37 -7.68
C ASP A 625 -10.91 9.27 -8.69
N THR A 626 -11.80 8.69 -9.49
CA THR A 626 -12.67 9.44 -10.38
C THR A 626 -14.03 9.66 -9.72
N PRO A 627 -14.69 10.82 -9.92
CA PRO A 627 -16.08 11.00 -9.54
C PRO A 627 -16.99 9.87 -10.03
N GLY A 628 -18.16 9.70 -9.42
CA GLY A 628 -19.19 8.83 -9.97
C GLY A 628 -19.51 9.23 -11.41
N TYR A 629 -19.02 8.44 -12.36
CA TYR A 629 -19.18 8.70 -13.79
C TYR A 629 -20.65 8.46 -14.17
N GLY A 630 -21.22 9.29 -15.04
CA GLY A 630 -22.62 9.22 -15.44
C GLY A 630 -23.62 9.50 -14.31
N ASP A 631 -23.26 10.34 -13.32
CA ASP A 631 -24.15 10.77 -12.23
C ASP A 631 -25.37 11.60 -12.71
N THR A 632 -26.30 11.97 -11.82
CA THR A 632 -27.47 12.83 -12.12
C THR A 632 -27.10 14.19 -12.73
N ARG A 633 -25.82 14.57 -12.65
CA ARG A 633 -25.21 15.79 -13.19
C ARG A 633 -25.03 15.77 -14.72
N GLY A 634 -25.22 14.63 -15.37
CA GLY A 634 -25.25 14.51 -16.82
C GLY A 634 -23.88 14.43 -17.50
N ILE A 635 -23.91 14.26 -18.83
CA ILE A 635 -22.73 13.97 -19.68
C ILE A 635 -21.76 15.15 -19.77
N GLU A 636 -22.25 16.37 -19.59
CA GLU A 636 -21.41 17.57 -19.54
C GLU A 636 -20.36 17.47 -18.42
N HIS A 637 -20.75 16.90 -17.27
CA HIS A 637 -19.82 16.65 -16.17
C HIS A 637 -18.82 15.53 -16.50
N ASP A 638 -19.22 14.52 -17.28
CA ASP A 638 -18.31 13.43 -17.69
C ASP A 638 -17.21 13.93 -18.62
N VAL A 639 -17.51 14.89 -19.51
CA VAL A 639 -16.51 15.54 -20.38
C VAL A 639 -15.45 16.25 -19.53
N VAL A 640 -15.87 16.96 -18.48
CA VAL A 640 -14.93 17.62 -17.55
C VAL A 640 -14.01 16.60 -16.86
N VAL A 641 -14.54 15.44 -16.46
CA VAL A 641 -13.71 14.38 -15.84
C VAL A 641 -12.69 13.82 -16.83
N ILE A 642 -13.06 13.62 -18.10
CA ILE A 642 -12.14 13.21 -19.17
C ILE A 642 -10.99 14.23 -19.30
N GLU A 643 -11.32 15.51 -19.42
CA GLU A 643 -10.32 16.57 -19.58
C GLU A 643 -9.34 16.61 -18.40
N ARG A 644 -9.84 16.41 -17.17
CA ARG A 644 -8.99 16.36 -15.97
C ARG A 644 -8.07 15.16 -15.94
N LEU A 645 -8.55 13.98 -16.35
CA LEU A 645 -7.71 12.80 -16.50
C LEU A 645 -6.64 13.02 -17.58
N PHE A 646 -7.00 13.70 -18.67
CA PHE A 646 -6.04 14.04 -19.71
C PHE A 646 -4.96 15.01 -19.22
N ASP A 647 -5.34 16.09 -18.53
CA ASP A 647 -4.40 17.04 -17.91
C ASP A 647 -3.46 16.33 -16.92
N LEU A 648 -3.98 15.35 -16.16
CA LEU A 648 -3.21 14.54 -15.22
C LEU A 648 -2.14 13.69 -15.93
N PHE A 649 -2.46 13.09 -17.07
CA PHE A 649 -1.51 12.24 -17.81
C PHE A 649 -0.45 13.04 -18.57
N ARG A 650 -0.74 14.30 -18.93
CA ARG A 650 0.21 15.15 -19.67
C ARG A 650 1.11 16.00 -18.78
N SER A 651 0.66 16.36 -17.59
CA SER A 651 1.42 17.24 -16.69
C SER A 651 2.81 16.69 -16.38
N LYS A 652 3.85 17.54 -16.36
CA LYS A 652 5.23 17.13 -16.01
C LYS A 652 5.26 16.45 -14.63
N ASP A 653 4.53 17.00 -13.67
CA ASP A 653 4.40 16.45 -12.32
C ASP A 653 3.27 15.42 -12.20
N GLY A 654 2.60 15.09 -13.31
CA GLY A 654 1.43 14.20 -13.41
C GLY A 654 1.76 12.71 -13.34
N VAL A 655 0.83 11.90 -13.85
CA VAL A 655 0.94 10.43 -13.83
C VAL A 655 1.36 9.94 -15.20
N HIS A 656 2.56 9.38 -15.31
CA HIS A 656 3.11 8.87 -16.57
C HIS A 656 3.05 7.34 -16.69
N LYS A 657 2.71 6.66 -15.59
CA LYS A 657 2.67 5.19 -15.49
C LYS A 657 1.52 4.74 -14.60
N VAL A 658 0.79 3.71 -15.03
CA VAL A 658 -0.30 3.08 -14.28
C VAL A 658 -0.04 1.59 -14.16
N HIS A 659 -0.30 1.02 -12.98
CA HIS A 659 -0.14 -0.40 -12.71
C HIS A 659 -1.45 -1.16 -12.89
N ALA A 660 -2.58 -0.56 -12.51
CA ALA A 660 -3.89 -1.13 -12.76
C ALA A 660 -4.97 -0.06 -12.97
N VAL A 661 -5.95 -0.39 -13.82
CA VAL A 661 -7.22 0.34 -13.95
C VAL A 661 -8.31 -0.57 -13.40
N GLY A 662 -8.87 -0.20 -12.25
CA GLY A 662 -9.89 -0.98 -11.54
C GLY A 662 -11.30 -0.55 -11.93
N LEU A 663 -12.03 -1.44 -12.59
CA LEU A 663 -13.47 -1.29 -12.86
C LEU A 663 -14.25 -1.72 -11.60
N VAL A 664 -14.74 -0.75 -10.84
CA VAL A 664 -15.41 -0.97 -9.55
C VAL A 664 -16.92 -1.17 -9.76
N MET A 665 -17.44 -2.30 -9.29
CA MET A 665 -18.84 -2.69 -9.46
C MET A 665 -19.36 -3.57 -8.31
N LYS A 666 -20.67 -3.52 -8.05
CA LYS A 666 -21.31 -4.34 -7.01
C LYS A 666 -21.43 -5.79 -7.47
N SER A 667 -21.32 -6.75 -6.55
CA SER A 667 -21.50 -8.17 -6.85
C SER A 667 -22.92 -8.54 -7.31
N SER A 668 -23.92 -7.70 -7.01
CA SER A 668 -25.31 -7.88 -7.41
C SER A 668 -25.60 -7.50 -8.87
N VAL A 669 -24.61 -6.97 -9.60
CA VAL A 669 -24.75 -6.63 -11.02
C VAL A 669 -24.90 -7.92 -11.82
N ASN A 670 -26.10 -8.13 -12.36
CA ASN A 670 -26.43 -9.30 -13.20
C ASN A 670 -26.38 -8.98 -14.70
N ARG A 671 -26.34 -7.69 -15.07
CA ARG A 671 -26.23 -7.18 -16.44
C ARG A 671 -25.45 -5.88 -16.40
N VAL A 672 -24.53 -5.67 -17.34
CA VAL A 672 -23.90 -4.35 -17.54
C VAL A 672 -24.98 -3.44 -18.11
N SER A 673 -25.48 -2.51 -17.31
CA SER A 673 -26.45 -1.51 -17.78
C SER A 673 -25.81 -0.62 -18.83
N ASP A 674 -26.59 -0.03 -19.74
CA ASP A 674 -26.01 0.89 -20.74
C ASP A 674 -25.33 2.09 -20.08
N ARG A 675 -25.73 2.45 -18.85
CA ARG A 675 -25.03 3.46 -18.04
C ARG A 675 -23.63 2.98 -17.68
N LEU A 676 -23.48 1.78 -17.11
CA LEU A 676 -22.17 1.20 -16.79
C LEU A 676 -21.31 0.99 -18.05
N LEU A 677 -21.92 0.55 -19.14
CA LEU A 677 -21.25 0.37 -20.42
C LEU A 677 -20.69 1.71 -20.94
N TYR A 678 -21.52 2.75 -20.95
CA TYR A 678 -21.09 4.11 -21.32
C TYR A 678 -19.93 4.62 -20.46
N ILE A 679 -19.96 4.38 -19.14
CA ILE A 679 -18.89 4.79 -18.22
C ILE A 679 -17.57 4.10 -18.59
N PHE A 680 -17.60 2.78 -18.75
CA PHE A 680 -16.41 2.01 -19.09
C PHE A 680 -15.90 2.34 -20.49
N ASP A 681 -16.77 2.46 -21.49
CA ASP A 681 -16.38 2.85 -22.84
C ASP A 681 -15.79 4.26 -22.88
N SER A 682 -16.34 5.21 -22.12
CA SER A 682 -15.82 6.57 -22.04
C SER A 682 -14.40 6.61 -21.48
N VAL A 683 -14.14 5.88 -20.40
CA VAL A 683 -12.80 5.81 -19.79
C VAL A 683 -11.83 4.97 -20.63
N MET A 684 -12.26 3.84 -21.17
CA MET A 684 -11.46 3.01 -22.08
C MET A 684 -11.09 3.76 -23.37
N SER A 685 -11.92 4.71 -23.80
CA SER A 685 -11.63 5.53 -24.98
C SER A 685 -10.43 6.47 -24.83
N LEU A 686 -9.99 6.70 -23.60
CA LEU A 686 -8.82 7.52 -23.27
C LEU A 686 -7.52 6.76 -23.48
N PHE A 687 -7.55 5.45 -23.30
CA PHE A 687 -6.35 4.62 -23.27
C PHE A 687 -6.00 4.02 -24.63
N GLY A 688 -4.71 3.82 -24.84
CA GLY A 688 -4.21 2.98 -25.91
C GLY A 688 -4.48 1.48 -25.67
N LYS A 689 -4.42 0.67 -26.74
CA LYS A 689 -4.65 -0.78 -26.68
C LYS A 689 -3.72 -1.53 -25.72
N ASP A 690 -2.55 -0.96 -25.44
CA ASP A 690 -1.52 -1.51 -24.57
C ASP A 690 -1.90 -1.58 -23.08
N ILE A 691 -2.93 -0.84 -22.64
CA ILE A 691 -3.40 -0.88 -21.24
C ILE A 691 -4.28 -2.11 -20.93
N GLU A 692 -4.77 -2.84 -21.93
CA GLU A 692 -5.85 -3.83 -21.77
C GLU A 692 -5.54 -4.88 -20.67
N LYS A 693 -4.28 -5.35 -20.62
CA LYS A 693 -3.76 -6.31 -19.64
C LYS A 693 -3.67 -5.77 -18.20
N ASN A 694 -3.81 -4.45 -18.01
CA ASN A 694 -3.78 -3.77 -16.72
C ASN A 694 -5.19 -3.39 -16.25
N ILE A 695 -6.24 -3.62 -17.05
CA ILE A 695 -7.63 -3.37 -16.66
C ILE A 695 -8.17 -4.60 -15.91
N ILE A 696 -8.66 -4.41 -14.69
CA ILE A 696 -9.16 -5.49 -13.82
C ILE A 696 -10.52 -5.14 -13.24
N THR A 697 -11.25 -6.15 -12.75
CA THR A 697 -12.54 -5.93 -12.09
C THR A 697 -12.41 -5.95 -10.56
N LEU A 698 -12.94 -4.94 -9.90
CA LEU A 698 -12.96 -4.81 -8.43
C LEU A 698 -14.41 -4.92 -7.94
N VAL A 699 -14.78 -6.07 -7.38
CA VAL A 699 -16.16 -6.40 -7.05
C VAL A 699 -16.43 -6.12 -5.58
N THR A 700 -17.24 -5.09 -5.31
CA THR A 700 -17.65 -4.67 -3.96
C THR A 700 -18.94 -5.35 -3.51
N TYR A 701 -19.28 -5.26 -2.22
CA TYR A 701 -20.46 -5.89 -1.60
C TYR A 701 -20.50 -7.42 -1.77
N SER A 702 -19.34 -8.06 -1.94
CA SER A 702 -19.25 -9.48 -2.24
C SER A 702 -19.53 -10.34 -1.01
N ASN A 703 -20.21 -11.47 -1.22
CA ASN A 703 -20.36 -12.53 -0.21
C ASN A 703 -19.20 -13.56 -0.27
N GLY A 704 -18.13 -13.28 -1.02
CA GLY A 704 -16.98 -14.15 -1.18
C GLY A 704 -17.15 -15.29 -2.19
N ARG A 705 -18.35 -15.48 -2.75
CA ARG A 705 -18.60 -16.48 -3.81
C ARG A 705 -18.15 -15.94 -5.17
N THR A 706 -17.85 -16.87 -6.08
CA THR A 706 -17.54 -16.53 -7.48
C THR A 706 -18.75 -15.81 -8.12
N PRO A 707 -18.61 -14.58 -8.62
CA PRO A 707 -19.73 -13.77 -9.10
C PRO A 707 -20.09 -14.16 -10.55
N LYS A 708 -20.65 -15.35 -10.75
CA LYS A 708 -20.90 -15.94 -12.08
C LYS A 708 -21.71 -15.02 -13.02
N ASN A 709 -22.79 -14.43 -12.52
CA ASN A 709 -23.66 -13.56 -13.32
C ASN A 709 -22.91 -12.30 -13.79
N LEU A 710 -22.09 -11.72 -12.93
CA LEU A 710 -21.29 -10.55 -13.24
C LEU A 710 -20.22 -10.87 -14.29
N LEU A 711 -19.52 -12.00 -14.15
CA LEU A 711 -18.53 -12.45 -15.14
C LEU A 711 -19.19 -12.71 -16.50
N GLN A 712 -20.36 -13.37 -16.52
CA GLN A 712 -21.13 -13.57 -17.75
C GLN A 712 -21.60 -12.24 -18.36
N ALA A 713 -22.00 -11.27 -17.52
CA ALA A 713 -22.40 -9.95 -17.99
C ALA A 713 -21.22 -9.18 -18.62
N LEU A 714 -20.03 -9.27 -18.05
CA LEU A 714 -18.81 -8.68 -18.62
C LEU A 714 -18.44 -9.31 -19.97
N ASP A 715 -18.55 -10.63 -20.08
CA ASP A 715 -18.30 -11.36 -21.33
C ASP A 715 -19.34 -11.02 -22.40
N THR A 716 -20.62 -10.95 -22.03
CA THR A 716 -21.71 -10.58 -22.94
C THR A 716 -21.57 -9.15 -23.45
N ALA A 717 -21.14 -8.24 -22.58
CA ALA A 717 -20.86 -6.85 -22.94
C ALA A 717 -19.51 -6.65 -23.67
N ASN A 718 -18.74 -7.72 -23.87
CA ASN A 718 -17.43 -7.72 -24.52
C ASN A 718 -16.47 -6.66 -23.94
N ILE A 719 -16.41 -6.57 -22.61
CA ILE A 719 -15.55 -5.61 -21.92
C ILE A 719 -14.08 -6.01 -22.07
N LYS A 720 -13.27 -5.11 -22.62
CA LYS A 720 -11.82 -5.30 -22.79
C LYS A 720 -11.12 -5.18 -21.44
N CYS A 721 -10.58 -6.28 -20.95
CA CYS A 721 -9.90 -6.34 -19.66
C CYS A 721 -8.90 -7.50 -19.60
N ALA A 722 -8.05 -7.50 -18.59
CA ALA A 722 -7.10 -8.55 -18.32
C ALA A 722 -7.85 -9.87 -18.10
N ARG A 723 -7.41 -10.92 -18.79
CA ARG A 723 -7.97 -12.27 -18.69
C ARG A 723 -6.92 -13.26 -18.19
N ASN A 724 -7.37 -14.21 -17.38
CA ASN A 724 -6.53 -15.32 -16.92
C ASN A 724 -6.35 -16.40 -18.00
N GLU A 725 -5.61 -17.46 -17.70
CA GLU A 725 -5.36 -18.59 -18.61
C GLU A 725 -6.65 -19.29 -19.09
N LYS A 726 -7.72 -19.24 -18.28
CA LYS A 726 -9.06 -19.75 -18.62
C LYS A 726 -9.89 -18.77 -19.46
N LYS A 727 -9.27 -17.69 -19.96
CA LYS A 727 -9.90 -16.58 -20.69
C LYS A 727 -10.98 -15.86 -19.89
N GLN A 728 -11.00 -15.95 -18.56
CA GLN A 728 -11.96 -15.23 -17.71
C GLN A 728 -11.39 -13.88 -17.26
N PRO A 729 -12.22 -12.83 -17.11
CA PRO A 729 -11.79 -11.55 -16.54
C PRO A 729 -11.09 -11.74 -15.19
N ILE A 730 -9.97 -11.05 -14.95
CA ILE A 730 -9.31 -11.03 -13.65
C ILE A 730 -10.12 -10.14 -12.71
N TYR A 731 -10.53 -10.69 -11.56
CA TYR A 731 -11.35 -9.98 -10.59
C TYR A 731 -10.87 -10.19 -9.14
N PHE A 732 -11.21 -9.23 -8.28
CA PHE A 732 -10.98 -9.29 -6.84
C PHE A 732 -12.28 -8.99 -6.09
N LEU A 733 -12.52 -9.68 -4.97
CA LEU A 733 -13.76 -9.60 -4.21
C LEU A 733 -13.55 -8.83 -2.92
N PHE A 734 -14.47 -7.91 -2.60
CA PHE A 734 -14.38 -7.03 -1.45
C PHE A 734 -15.71 -6.95 -0.71
N ASN A 735 -15.67 -7.07 0.61
CA ASN A 735 -16.78 -6.76 1.49
C ASN A 735 -16.33 -5.71 2.52
N ASN A 736 -16.40 -4.44 2.15
CA ASN A 736 -15.68 -3.36 2.84
C ASN A 736 -16.49 -2.70 3.98
N CYS A 737 -17.25 -3.48 4.74
CA CYS A 737 -18.09 -3.00 5.84
C CYS A 737 -17.39 -2.96 7.22
N GLN A 738 -16.06 -3.07 7.27
CA GLN A 738 -15.29 -3.14 8.53
C GLN A 738 -15.46 -1.91 9.44
N HIS A 739 -15.90 -0.79 8.87
CA HIS A 739 -16.17 0.46 9.58
C HIS A 739 -17.51 0.48 10.32
N GLU A 740 -18.40 -0.47 10.05
CA GLU A 740 -19.73 -0.56 10.67
C GLU A 740 -19.63 -0.99 12.14
N ASP A 741 -20.62 -0.56 12.93
CA ASP A 741 -20.67 -0.89 14.35
C ASP A 741 -20.93 -2.39 14.58
N ARG A 742 -20.07 -3.02 15.36
CA ARG A 742 -20.08 -4.46 15.59
C ARG A 742 -21.06 -4.91 16.67
N ALA A 743 -21.75 -3.99 17.33
CA ALA A 743 -22.65 -4.29 18.45
C ALA A 743 -23.70 -5.37 18.13
N ASN A 744 -24.29 -5.33 16.92
CA ASN A 744 -25.39 -6.22 16.54
C ASN A 744 -24.97 -7.35 15.56
N ASP A 745 -23.94 -7.13 14.73
CA ASP A 745 -23.63 -7.98 13.57
C ASP A 745 -22.18 -8.51 13.54
N ALA A 746 -21.54 -8.68 14.71
CA ALA A 746 -20.13 -9.05 14.82
C ALA A 746 -19.70 -10.25 13.95
N LYS A 747 -20.49 -11.35 13.93
CA LYS A 747 -20.17 -12.55 13.12
C LYS A 747 -20.24 -12.29 11.61
N HIS A 748 -21.19 -11.48 11.17
CA HIS A 748 -21.32 -11.09 9.77
C HIS A 748 -20.13 -10.21 9.35
N LEU A 749 -19.77 -9.25 10.20
CA LEU A 749 -18.64 -8.34 9.96
C LEU A 749 -17.28 -9.05 10.00
N GLU A 750 -17.10 -10.07 10.85
CA GLU A 750 -15.90 -10.91 10.84
C GLU A 750 -15.79 -11.72 9.54
N THR A 751 -16.90 -12.23 9.03
CA THR A 751 -16.94 -12.92 7.74
C THR A 751 -16.62 -11.96 6.59
N ALA A 752 -17.18 -10.74 6.62
CA ALA A 752 -16.88 -9.70 5.67
C ALA A 752 -15.41 -9.28 5.69
N ASP A 753 -14.80 -9.18 6.88
CA ASP A 753 -13.37 -8.92 7.05
C ASP A 753 -12.51 -10.00 6.39
N LYS A 754 -12.79 -11.29 6.63
CA LYS A 754 -12.07 -12.39 5.97
C LYS A 754 -12.16 -12.31 4.44
N ILE A 755 -13.33 -11.95 3.91
CA ILE A 755 -13.53 -11.75 2.46
C ILE A 755 -12.67 -10.58 1.94
N ALA A 756 -12.74 -9.43 2.60
CA ALA A 756 -12.01 -8.24 2.19
C ALA A 756 -10.49 -8.42 2.31
N THR A 757 -10.00 -8.96 3.42
CA THR A 757 -8.57 -9.23 3.66
C THR A 757 -8.01 -10.19 2.62
N LYS A 758 -8.74 -11.27 2.29
CA LYS A 758 -8.36 -12.18 1.20
C LYS A 758 -8.32 -11.46 -0.15
N GLY A 759 -9.32 -10.63 -0.45
CA GLY A 759 -9.39 -9.85 -1.68
C GLY A 759 -8.26 -8.82 -1.82
N LEU A 760 -7.99 -8.06 -0.75
CA LEU A 760 -6.94 -7.05 -0.67
C LEU A 760 -5.55 -7.67 -0.76
N SER A 761 -5.32 -8.80 -0.10
CA SER A 761 -4.07 -9.56 -0.22
C SER A 761 -3.83 -10.04 -1.64
N ALA A 762 -4.84 -10.66 -2.27
CA ALA A 762 -4.72 -11.11 -3.65
C ALA A 762 -4.51 -9.94 -4.63
N PHE A 763 -5.22 -8.83 -4.43
CA PHE A 763 -5.11 -7.65 -5.27
C PHE A 763 -3.75 -6.96 -5.14
N THR A 764 -3.23 -6.81 -3.93
CA THR A 764 -1.90 -6.21 -3.69
C THR A 764 -0.76 -7.10 -4.19
N ALA A 765 -0.87 -8.43 -4.03
CA ALA A 765 0.07 -9.37 -4.65
C ALA A 765 0.05 -9.29 -6.18
N PHE A 766 -1.13 -9.08 -6.80
CA PHE A 766 -1.23 -8.81 -8.23
C PHE A 766 -0.52 -7.49 -8.61
N LEU A 767 -0.76 -6.40 -7.87
CA LEU A 767 -0.11 -5.11 -8.13
C LEU A 767 1.42 -5.17 -7.98
N GLU A 768 1.92 -5.98 -7.06
CA GLU A 768 3.36 -6.20 -6.86
C GLU A 768 4.01 -6.76 -8.12
N LYS A 769 3.43 -7.84 -8.65
CA LYS A 769 3.91 -8.57 -9.84
C LYS A 769 3.63 -7.83 -11.15
N THR A 770 2.62 -6.96 -11.18
CA THR A 770 2.20 -6.27 -12.41
C THR A 770 3.22 -5.22 -12.82
N ALA A 771 3.67 -5.31 -14.07
CA ALA A 771 4.54 -4.31 -14.69
C ALA A 771 3.78 -2.99 -14.94
N PRO A 772 4.42 -1.83 -14.71
CA PRO A 772 3.81 -0.53 -15.00
C PRO A 772 3.62 -0.36 -16.51
N GLN A 773 2.43 0.07 -16.92
CA GLN A 773 2.16 0.50 -18.27
C GLN A 773 2.45 2.00 -18.41
N LYS A 774 3.28 2.38 -19.39
CA LYS A 774 3.51 3.79 -19.73
C LYS A 774 2.30 4.35 -20.46
N LEU A 775 2.04 5.63 -20.30
CA LEU A 775 0.89 6.29 -20.91
C LEU A 775 1.21 6.97 -22.26
N ASP A 776 2.33 6.65 -22.91
CA ASP A 776 2.72 7.26 -24.19
C ASP A 776 1.65 7.03 -25.29
N SER A 777 1.20 5.79 -25.44
CA SER A 777 0.12 5.38 -26.35
C SER A 777 -1.23 6.03 -26.00
N THR A 778 -1.51 6.22 -24.71
CA THR A 778 -2.67 6.97 -24.20
C THR A 778 -2.59 8.44 -24.59
N LEU A 779 -1.41 9.07 -24.50
CA LEU A 779 -1.21 10.45 -24.95
C LEU A 779 -1.38 10.57 -26.47
N ASP A 780 -0.93 9.59 -27.26
CA ASP A 780 -1.17 9.56 -28.70
C ASP A 780 -2.66 9.49 -29.04
N VAL A 781 -3.43 8.64 -28.34
CA VAL A 781 -4.90 8.55 -28.49
C VAL A 781 -5.55 9.90 -28.22
N LEU A 782 -5.19 10.55 -27.11
CA LEU A 782 -5.81 11.80 -26.68
C LEU A 782 -5.46 12.97 -27.61
N ASN A 783 -4.20 13.07 -28.03
CA ASN A 783 -3.76 14.06 -29.02
C ASN A 783 -4.47 13.88 -30.37
N GLU A 784 -4.67 12.64 -30.81
CA GLU A 784 -5.36 12.34 -32.06
C GLU A 784 -6.84 12.72 -32.01
N ARG A 785 -7.50 12.55 -30.85
CA ARG A 785 -8.88 13.02 -30.64
C ARG A 785 -8.99 14.54 -30.72
N ILE A 786 -8.04 15.27 -30.14
CA ILE A 786 -8.02 16.74 -30.21
C ILE A 786 -7.87 17.20 -31.66
N ARG A 787 -6.97 16.56 -32.42
CA ARG A 787 -6.80 16.86 -33.85
C ARG A 787 -8.05 16.58 -34.65
N LEU A 788 -8.72 15.45 -34.42
CA LEU A 788 -10.01 15.14 -35.05
C LEU A 788 -11.05 16.23 -34.77
N THR A 789 -11.23 16.59 -33.49
CA THR A 789 -12.19 17.62 -33.07
C THR A 789 -11.89 18.97 -33.73
N ALA A 790 -10.63 19.40 -33.73
CA ALA A 790 -10.21 20.65 -34.35
C ALA A 790 -10.39 20.64 -35.88
N CYS A 791 -10.06 19.53 -36.54
CA CYS A 791 -10.24 19.34 -37.98
C CYS A 791 -11.72 19.45 -38.38
N ILE A 792 -12.61 18.81 -37.62
CA ILE A 792 -14.07 18.85 -37.85
C ILE A 792 -14.65 20.23 -37.61
N GLN A 793 -14.21 20.93 -36.56
CA GLN A 793 -14.65 22.30 -36.29
C GLN A 793 -14.26 23.24 -37.43
N ASN A 794 -13.02 23.13 -37.90
CA ASN A 794 -12.55 23.89 -39.06
C ASN A 794 -13.35 23.53 -40.33
N LEU A 795 -13.70 22.26 -40.52
CA LEU A 795 -14.56 21.80 -41.62
C LEU A 795 -15.96 22.44 -41.56
N GLN A 796 -16.58 22.46 -40.38
CA GLN A 796 -17.88 23.10 -40.17
C GLN A 796 -17.82 24.61 -40.42
N GLU A 797 -16.73 25.28 -40.03
CA GLU A 797 -16.52 26.70 -40.30
C GLU A 797 -16.37 26.98 -41.82
N ARG A 798 -15.63 26.13 -42.55
CA ARG A 798 -15.50 26.22 -44.02
C ARG A 798 -16.80 25.96 -44.75
N VAL A 799 -17.60 24.99 -44.30
CA VAL A 799 -18.96 24.74 -44.83
C VAL A 799 -19.80 26.01 -44.69
N LYS A 800 -19.84 26.59 -43.48
CA LYS A 800 -20.61 27.82 -43.22
C LYS A 800 -20.09 29.01 -44.05
N LEU A 801 -18.78 29.18 -44.18
CA LEU A 801 -18.19 30.24 -45.00
C LEU A 801 -18.57 30.07 -46.48
N THR A 802 -18.54 28.84 -46.99
CA THR A 802 -18.93 28.51 -48.36
C THR A 802 -20.40 28.83 -48.62
N GLU A 803 -21.31 28.44 -47.71
CA GLU A 803 -22.74 28.74 -47.81
C GLU A 803 -23.01 30.26 -47.85
N LEU A 804 -22.31 31.03 -47.00
CA LEU A 804 -22.42 32.49 -46.99
C LEU A 804 -21.90 33.12 -48.29
N LYS A 805 -20.76 32.65 -48.81
CA LYS A 805 -20.17 33.13 -50.08
C LYS A 805 -21.04 32.76 -51.28
N GLN A 806 -21.67 31.59 -51.28
CA GLN A 806 -22.67 31.21 -52.29
C GLN A 806 -23.90 32.11 -52.23
N THR A 807 -24.34 32.49 -51.04
CA THR A 807 -25.46 33.45 -50.86
C THR A 807 -25.08 34.84 -51.39
N GLU A 808 -23.87 35.33 -51.07
CA GLU A 808 -23.32 36.57 -51.63
C GLU A 808 -23.32 36.52 -53.17
N MET A 809 -22.85 35.42 -53.75
CA MET A 809 -22.84 35.20 -55.19
C MET A 809 -24.24 35.21 -55.80
N HIS A 810 -25.20 34.54 -55.16
CA HIS A 810 -26.59 34.50 -55.61
C HIS A 810 -27.23 35.90 -55.60
N GLN A 811 -27.02 36.69 -54.54
CA GLN A 811 -27.50 38.08 -54.46
C GLN A 811 -26.94 38.94 -55.60
N ILE A 812 -25.66 38.76 -55.95
CA ILE A 812 -25.03 39.47 -57.08
C ILE A 812 -25.61 39.00 -58.42
N GLN A 813 -25.83 37.70 -58.60
CA GLN A 813 -26.42 37.16 -59.83
C GLN A 813 -27.86 37.65 -60.03
N GLU A 814 -28.67 37.68 -58.98
CA GLU A 814 -30.02 38.25 -59.02
C GLU A 814 -30.01 39.76 -59.31
N ALA A 815 -29.06 40.48 -58.71
CA ALA A 815 -28.86 41.91 -58.97
C ALA A 815 -28.54 42.19 -60.44
N LEU A 816 -27.67 41.38 -61.06
CA LEU A 816 -27.33 41.52 -62.47
C LEU A 816 -28.52 41.21 -63.39
N LYS A 817 -29.33 40.18 -63.08
CA LYS A 817 -30.57 39.89 -63.82
C LYS A 817 -31.56 41.05 -63.75
N LYS A 818 -31.82 41.58 -62.56
CA LYS A 818 -32.72 42.74 -62.37
C LYS A 818 -32.26 43.98 -63.12
N HIS A 819 -30.95 44.23 -63.16
CA HIS A 819 -30.38 45.33 -63.94
C HIS A 819 -30.60 45.15 -65.45
N GLU A 820 -30.40 43.93 -65.98
CA GLU A 820 -30.66 43.61 -67.39
C GLU A 820 -32.13 43.87 -67.78
N GLU A 821 -33.07 43.64 -66.85
CA GLU A 821 -34.49 43.91 -67.03
C GLU A 821 -34.85 45.41 -66.95
N MET A 822 -34.21 46.19 -66.06
CA MET A 822 -34.60 47.58 -65.76
C MET A 822 -33.82 48.69 -66.49
N LYS A 823 -32.63 48.42 -67.05
CA LYS A 823 -31.79 49.38 -67.83
C LYS A 823 -31.57 50.77 -67.20
N THR A 824 -31.38 50.85 -65.88
CA THR A 824 -31.17 52.12 -65.14
C THR A 824 -29.68 52.48 -65.03
N GLU A 825 -29.32 53.73 -65.34
CA GLU A 825 -27.91 54.20 -65.41
C GLU A 825 -27.18 54.27 -64.05
N ASN A 826 -27.89 54.38 -62.93
CA ASN A 826 -27.32 54.50 -61.57
C ASN A 826 -27.81 53.36 -60.64
N PHE A 827 -27.56 52.11 -61.03
CA PHE A 827 -27.96 50.94 -60.25
C PHE A 827 -26.96 50.61 -59.15
N THR A 828 -27.40 50.71 -57.90
CA THR A 828 -26.68 50.25 -56.70
C THR A 828 -27.47 49.14 -56.02
N VAL A 829 -26.76 48.12 -55.54
CA VAL A 829 -27.39 47.01 -54.82
C VAL A 829 -26.74 46.84 -53.47
N GLU A 830 -27.57 46.68 -52.45
CA GLU A 830 -27.16 46.26 -51.12
C GLU A 830 -26.90 44.75 -51.12
N ILE A 831 -25.66 44.36 -50.88
CA ILE A 831 -25.21 42.98 -50.82
C ILE A 831 -24.70 42.70 -49.41
N ASP A 832 -24.97 41.49 -48.92
CA ASP A 832 -24.42 40.98 -47.67
C ASP A 832 -23.01 40.41 -47.92
N GLU A 833 -22.01 41.28 -47.92
CA GLU A 833 -20.62 40.90 -48.13
C GLU A 833 -20.08 40.10 -46.94
N VAL A 834 -19.46 38.96 -47.22
CA VAL A 834 -18.93 38.04 -46.20
C VAL A 834 -17.50 38.40 -45.84
N ARG A 835 -17.22 38.61 -44.55
CA ARG A 835 -15.89 38.86 -44.01
C ARG A 835 -15.60 38.05 -42.75
N LYS A 836 -14.31 37.84 -42.47
CA LYS A 836 -13.83 37.23 -41.22
C LYS A 836 -13.63 38.30 -40.17
N ASP A 837 -14.33 38.18 -39.06
CA ASP A 837 -14.25 39.08 -37.91
C ASP A 837 -13.69 38.38 -36.68
N LYS A 838 -13.11 39.13 -35.76
CA LYS A 838 -12.72 38.63 -34.44
C LYS A 838 -13.88 38.78 -33.46
N GLU A 839 -14.29 37.68 -32.86
CA GLU A 839 -15.30 37.64 -31.80
C GLU A 839 -14.65 37.28 -30.47
N SER A 840 -14.98 38.02 -29.41
CA SER A 840 -14.55 37.69 -28.05
C SER A 840 -15.16 36.38 -27.60
N ILE A 841 -14.35 35.54 -26.97
CA ILE A 841 -14.82 34.32 -26.30
C ILE A 841 -15.32 34.78 -24.92
N ASP A 842 -16.64 34.76 -24.69
CA ASP A 842 -17.24 35.28 -23.47
C ASP A 842 -17.10 34.28 -22.30
N ASP A 843 -16.75 34.79 -21.11
CA ASP A 843 -16.50 34.03 -19.87
C ASP A 843 -17.83 33.70 -19.12
N SER A 844 -18.99 34.08 -19.67
CA SER A 844 -20.31 34.07 -19.02
C SER A 844 -21.01 32.69 -19.00
N MET A 845 -20.50 31.70 -19.71
CA MET A 845 -21.06 30.35 -19.77
C MET A 845 -20.44 29.48 -18.66
N TRP A 846 -21.13 29.30 -17.53
CA TRP A 846 -20.66 28.50 -16.38
C TRP A 846 -20.18 27.08 -16.78
N LEU A 847 -20.76 26.54 -17.86
CA LEU A 847 -20.42 25.23 -18.46
C LEU A 847 -19.06 25.20 -19.19
N MET A 848 -18.48 26.34 -19.56
CA MET A 848 -17.26 26.48 -20.37
C MET A 848 -16.08 27.12 -19.61
N THR A 849 -16.09 27.08 -18.28
CA THR A 849 -15.05 27.67 -17.38
C THR A 849 -13.62 27.15 -17.59
N LEU A 850 -13.39 26.25 -18.56
CA LEU A 850 -12.10 25.67 -18.95
C LEU A 850 -11.52 26.26 -20.26
N ILE A 851 -12.25 27.09 -21.02
CA ILE A 851 -11.69 27.72 -22.24
C ILE A 851 -10.72 28.84 -21.87
N LYS A 852 -9.41 28.58 -21.86
CA LYS A 852 -8.37 29.62 -21.69
C LYS A 852 -7.97 30.35 -22.97
N GLY A 853 -8.75 30.22 -24.05
CA GLY A 853 -8.55 30.88 -25.34
C GLY A 853 -8.57 29.93 -26.55
N ALA A 854 -8.58 30.50 -27.75
CA ALA A 854 -8.43 29.79 -29.01
C ALA A 854 -7.00 29.95 -29.55
N VAL A 855 -6.49 28.93 -30.23
CA VAL A 855 -5.27 29.04 -31.05
C VAL A 855 -5.68 29.35 -32.48
N CYS A 856 -5.29 30.51 -32.96
CA CYS A 856 -5.70 31.03 -34.26
C CYS A 856 -4.47 31.32 -35.14
N CYS A 857 -4.54 30.96 -36.43
CA CYS A 857 -3.53 31.33 -37.42
C CYS A 857 -3.81 32.75 -37.89
N THR A 858 -2.83 33.66 -37.80
CA THR A 858 -3.01 35.05 -38.28
C THR A 858 -2.77 35.20 -39.78
N VAL A 859 -2.13 34.22 -40.42
CA VAL A 859 -1.88 34.21 -41.86
C VAL A 859 -3.09 33.66 -42.63
N CYS A 860 -3.66 32.55 -42.15
CA CYS A 860 -4.85 31.95 -42.78
C CYS A 860 -6.17 32.55 -42.27
N GLU A 861 -6.13 33.30 -41.16
CA GLU A 861 -7.31 33.78 -40.42
C GLU A 861 -8.25 32.62 -40.06
N GLU A 862 -7.71 31.61 -39.38
CA GLU A 862 -8.41 30.34 -39.10
C GLU A 862 -8.29 29.96 -37.63
N ASN A 863 -9.36 29.39 -37.08
CA ASN A 863 -9.37 28.81 -35.74
C ASN A 863 -8.77 27.41 -35.82
N CYS A 864 -7.56 27.24 -35.29
CA CYS A 864 -6.81 25.99 -35.39
C CYS A 864 -7.12 25.04 -34.24
N HIS A 865 -7.49 25.55 -33.07
CA HIS A 865 -7.94 24.74 -31.94
C HIS A 865 -8.93 25.56 -31.07
N TYR A 866 -10.23 25.24 -31.17
CA TYR A 866 -11.30 25.83 -30.35
C TYR A 866 -12.64 25.08 -30.50
N PRO A 867 -13.37 24.77 -29.41
CA PRO A 867 -12.98 24.90 -27.99
C PRO A 867 -11.91 23.89 -27.55
N GLY A 868 -11.39 24.06 -26.33
CA GLY A 868 -10.59 23.02 -25.66
C GLY A 868 -9.08 23.28 -25.52
N CYS A 869 -8.54 24.38 -26.06
CA CYS A 869 -7.12 24.74 -25.87
C CYS A 869 -6.84 25.34 -24.47
N SER A 870 -7.13 24.59 -23.41
CA SER A 870 -7.05 25.04 -22.02
C SER A 870 -5.60 25.08 -21.49
N SER A 871 -4.79 24.07 -21.80
CA SER A 871 -3.55 23.78 -21.08
C SER A 871 -2.25 24.16 -21.81
N ALA A 872 -2.30 24.45 -23.13
CA ALA A 872 -1.14 24.96 -23.87
C ALA A 872 -0.76 26.38 -23.40
N LYS A 873 0.50 26.63 -23.02
CA LYS A 873 0.94 27.96 -22.57
C LYS A 873 1.21 28.90 -23.75
N SER A 874 1.70 28.34 -24.83
CA SER A 874 1.94 29.00 -26.12
C SER A 874 1.25 28.22 -27.24
N PRO A 875 1.13 28.81 -28.45
CA PRO A 875 0.68 28.08 -29.63
C PRO A 875 1.56 26.87 -29.96
N GLU A 876 2.86 26.95 -29.69
CA GLU A 876 3.84 25.86 -29.93
C GLU A 876 3.57 24.64 -29.05
N ASP A 877 3.01 24.84 -27.85
CA ASP A 877 2.63 23.79 -26.92
C ASP A 877 1.26 23.16 -27.25
N CYS A 878 0.58 23.63 -28.30
CA CYS A 878 -0.75 23.16 -28.68
C CYS A 878 -0.66 21.82 -29.43
N GLU A 879 -1.61 20.91 -29.18
CA GLU A 879 -1.61 19.52 -29.66
C GLU A 879 -1.82 19.40 -31.17
N VAL A 880 -2.38 20.46 -31.77
CA VAL A 880 -2.51 20.64 -33.22
C VAL A 880 -1.20 21.08 -33.87
N MET A 881 -0.17 21.40 -33.10
CA MET A 881 1.18 21.59 -33.63
C MET A 881 1.93 20.26 -33.64
N LYS A 882 2.54 19.93 -34.77
CA LYS A 882 3.42 18.77 -34.93
C LYS A 882 4.68 19.22 -35.66
N GLU A 883 5.84 18.91 -35.09
CA GLU A 883 7.15 19.27 -35.68
C GLU A 883 7.26 20.78 -36.01
N GLY A 884 6.70 21.62 -35.13
CA GLY A 884 6.71 23.08 -35.27
C GLY A 884 5.72 23.66 -36.29
N ARG A 885 4.84 22.84 -36.88
CA ARG A 885 3.83 23.26 -37.86
C ARG A 885 2.42 22.90 -37.41
N CYS A 886 1.44 23.72 -37.79
CA CYS A 886 0.04 23.45 -37.53
C CYS A 886 -0.47 22.34 -38.45
N THR A 887 -1.20 21.37 -37.89
CA THR A 887 -1.83 20.28 -38.64
C THR A 887 -3.23 20.62 -39.10
N VAL A 888 -3.80 21.78 -38.74
CA VAL A 888 -5.21 22.12 -38.97
C VAL A 888 -5.40 23.23 -40.00
N CYS A 889 -4.60 24.31 -39.96
CA CYS A 889 -4.78 25.43 -40.89
C CYS A 889 -4.41 25.07 -42.32
N THR A 890 -5.01 25.78 -43.30
CA THR A 890 -4.89 25.48 -44.74
C THR A 890 -3.45 25.28 -45.21
N MET A 891 -2.56 26.21 -44.83
CA MET A 891 -1.18 26.19 -45.32
C MET A 891 -0.21 25.44 -44.40
N LYS A 892 -0.71 24.72 -43.39
CA LYS A 892 0.10 24.03 -42.36
C LYS A 892 1.20 24.95 -41.81
N CYS A 893 0.80 26.17 -41.46
CA CYS A 893 1.69 27.26 -41.12
C CYS A 893 2.58 26.93 -39.92
N PRO A 894 3.78 27.54 -39.82
CA PRO A 894 4.63 27.43 -38.62
C PRO A 894 3.89 27.87 -37.33
N ALA A 895 4.24 27.28 -36.20
CA ALA A 895 3.64 27.63 -34.91
C ALA A 895 3.83 29.11 -34.55
N SER A 896 4.90 29.76 -35.05
CA SER A 896 5.24 31.17 -34.79
C SER A 896 4.23 32.17 -35.35
N VAL A 897 3.43 31.80 -36.35
CA VAL A 897 2.37 32.68 -36.90
C VAL A 897 1.00 32.42 -36.27
N HIS A 898 0.96 31.59 -35.23
CA HIS A 898 -0.25 31.36 -34.46
C HIS A 898 -0.25 32.21 -33.20
N VAL A 899 -1.44 32.56 -32.74
CA VAL A 899 -1.65 33.31 -31.51
C VAL A 899 -2.66 32.59 -30.66
N LYS A 900 -2.42 32.55 -29.35
CA LYS A 900 -3.40 32.09 -28.37
C LYS A 900 -4.08 33.32 -27.76
N GLY A 901 -5.40 33.43 -27.89
CA GLY A 901 -6.14 34.61 -27.41
C GLY A 901 -7.55 34.30 -26.94
N LYS A 902 -8.17 35.23 -26.21
CA LYS A 902 -9.58 35.17 -25.80
C LYS A 902 -10.56 35.58 -26.92
N TRP A 903 -10.20 35.31 -28.16
CA TRP A 903 -11.00 35.64 -29.33
C TRP A 903 -10.82 34.57 -30.40
N ARG A 904 -11.79 34.49 -31.32
CA ARG A 904 -11.76 33.58 -32.48
C ARG A 904 -12.21 34.30 -33.75
N TYR A 905 -11.87 33.77 -34.91
CA TYR A 905 -12.40 34.23 -36.19
C TYR A 905 -13.81 33.69 -36.41
N ILE A 906 -14.73 34.51 -36.90
CA ILE A 906 -16.06 34.10 -37.33
C ILE A 906 -16.41 34.75 -38.66
N ALA A 907 -17.13 34.03 -39.51
CA ALA A 907 -17.73 34.63 -40.70
C ALA A 907 -18.94 35.48 -40.29
N LYS A 908 -18.91 36.76 -40.63
CA LYS A 908 -20.02 37.72 -40.48
C LYS A 908 -20.34 38.34 -41.82
N THR A 909 -21.61 38.65 -42.04
CA THR A 909 -22.05 39.45 -43.17
C THR A 909 -22.11 40.93 -42.78
N ARG A 910 -21.85 41.81 -43.74
CA ARG A 910 -22.11 43.24 -43.62
C ARG A 910 -22.82 43.71 -44.88
N LYS A 911 -23.87 44.51 -44.68
CA LYS A 911 -24.54 45.22 -45.77
C LYS A 911 -23.63 46.26 -46.39
N VAL A 912 -23.37 46.14 -47.68
CA VAL A 912 -22.54 47.06 -48.46
C VAL A 912 -23.29 47.41 -49.75
N GLN A 913 -23.39 48.70 -50.06
CA GLN A 913 -23.86 49.13 -51.38
C GLN A 913 -22.72 48.99 -52.39
N LYS A 914 -22.93 48.21 -53.45
CA LYS A 914 -22.00 48.12 -54.59
C LYS A 914 -22.66 48.65 -55.85
N SER A 915 -21.90 49.40 -56.64
CA SER A 915 -22.33 49.86 -57.96
C SER A 915 -22.10 48.78 -59.03
N LEU A 916 -22.79 48.89 -60.16
CA LEU A 916 -22.56 47.99 -61.30
C LEU A 916 -21.11 48.05 -61.82
N GLU A 917 -20.47 49.22 -61.75
CA GLU A 917 -19.06 49.39 -62.10
C GLU A 917 -18.14 48.62 -61.15
N ASP A 918 -18.44 48.56 -59.85
CA ASP A 918 -17.63 47.84 -58.87
C ASP A 918 -17.74 46.32 -59.05
N ILE A 919 -18.92 45.83 -59.46
CA ILE A 919 -19.17 44.42 -59.77
C ILE A 919 -18.48 44.02 -61.10
N LYS A 920 -18.44 44.93 -62.08
CA LYS A 920 -17.82 44.68 -63.41
C LYS A 920 -16.34 45.07 -63.49
N LYS A 921 -15.81 45.88 -62.56
CA LYS A 921 -14.41 46.35 -62.57
C LYS A 921 -13.46 45.16 -62.45
N ARG A 922 -12.55 45.06 -63.42
CA ARG A 922 -11.36 44.20 -63.35
C ARG A 922 -10.32 44.88 -62.46
N SER A 923 -9.77 44.16 -61.49
CA SER A 923 -8.68 44.64 -60.62
C SER A 923 -7.50 45.15 -61.46
N LYS A 924 -7.00 46.36 -61.20
CA LYS A 924 -5.79 46.90 -61.87
C LYS A 924 -4.50 46.16 -61.50
N ARG A 925 -4.50 45.35 -60.42
CA ARG A 925 -3.33 44.60 -59.94
C ARG A 925 -3.29 43.15 -60.41
N GLU A 926 -4.42 42.58 -60.83
CA GLU A 926 -4.52 41.20 -61.31
C GLU A 926 -5.30 41.17 -62.62
N LYS A 927 -4.59 41.06 -63.75
CA LYS A 927 -5.12 41.14 -65.12
C LYS A 927 -6.11 40.02 -65.52
N ARG A 928 -6.80 39.31 -64.62
CA ARG A 928 -7.51 38.07 -64.98
C ARG A 928 -9.01 37.92 -64.64
N LEU A 929 -9.61 38.58 -63.65
CA LEU A 929 -11.00 38.25 -63.23
C LEU A 929 -11.87 39.46 -62.85
N SER A 930 -13.19 39.32 -63.05
CA SER A 930 -14.23 40.22 -62.52
C SER A 930 -14.50 39.93 -61.04
N PHE A 931 -15.26 40.79 -60.35
CA PHE A 931 -15.65 40.54 -58.95
C PHE A 931 -16.35 39.18 -58.76
N LEU A 932 -17.25 38.81 -59.68
CA LEU A 932 -17.86 37.48 -59.71
C LEU A 932 -16.84 36.36 -59.96
N GLY A 933 -15.91 36.54 -60.90
CA GLY A 933 -14.87 35.54 -61.16
C GLY A 933 -13.93 35.33 -59.98
N ASN A 934 -13.68 36.37 -59.17
CA ASN A 934 -12.95 36.23 -57.91
C ASN A 934 -13.75 35.43 -56.88
N LEU A 935 -15.06 35.69 -56.77
CA LEU A 935 -15.94 34.98 -55.84
C LEU A 935 -16.13 33.51 -56.22
N GLU A 936 -16.24 33.21 -57.52
CA GLU A 936 -16.27 31.84 -58.06
C GLU A 936 -14.98 31.09 -57.72
N ASN A 937 -13.82 31.72 -57.93
CA ASN A 937 -12.53 31.15 -57.54
C ASN A 937 -12.38 30.94 -56.02
N GLU A 938 -12.89 31.87 -55.20
CA GLU A 938 -12.92 31.71 -53.74
C GLU A 938 -13.77 30.49 -53.35
N ILE A 939 -14.95 30.33 -53.95
CA ILE A 939 -15.82 29.17 -53.71
C ILE A 939 -15.16 27.86 -54.16
N GLU A 940 -14.48 27.85 -55.31
CA GLU A 940 -13.76 26.67 -55.79
C GLU A 940 -12.58 26.30 -54.86
N CYS A 941 -11.82 27.29 -54.39
CA CYS A 941 -10.76 27.08 -53.39
C CYS A 941 -11.33 26.51 -52.09
N LEU A 942 -12.43 27.08 -51.57
CA LEU A 942 -13.10 26.59 -50.36
C LEU A 942 -13.64 25.16 -50.54
N ALA A 943 -14.14 24.81 -51.73
CA ALA A 943 -14.58 23.46 -52.03
C ALA A 943 -13.43 22.44 -52.00
N ARG A 944 -12.24 22.80 -52.51
CA ARG A 944 -11.02 21.98 -52.38
C ARG A 944 -10.59 21.84 -50.93
N GLU A 945 -10.52 22.94 -50.17
CA GLU A 945 -10.17 22.91 -48.74
C GLU A 945 -11.14 22.05 -47.91
N LYS A 946 -12.45 22.11 -48.21
CA LYS A 946 -13.47 21.25 -47.60
C LYS A 946 -13.17 19.78 -47.86
N SER A 947 -12.84 19.43 -49.10
CA SER A 947 -12.51 18.07 -49.51
C SER A 947 -11.27 17.53 -48.80
N ASP A 948 -10.22 18.35 -48.67
CA ASP A 948 -8.97 17.98 -48.01
C ASP A 948 -9.17 17.74 -46.50
N LEU A 949 -9.88 18.65 -45.82
CA LEU A 949 -10.23 18.47 -44.41
C LEU A 949 -11.09 17.24 -44.15
N LEU A 950 -12.01 16.94 -45.06
CA LEU A 950 -12.87 15.79 -44.93
C LEU A 950 -12.04 14.49 -45.01
N ASP A 951 -11.04 14.46 -45.90
CA ASP A 951 -10.08 13.36 -45.99
C ASP A 951 -9.17 13.28 -44.75
N GLU A 952 -8.66 14.40 -44.25
CA GLU A 952 -7.87 14.45 -43.00
C GLU A 952 -8.68 13.97 -41.79
N SER A 953 -9.93 14.42 -41.66
CA SER A 953 -10.86 13.97 -40.61
C SER A 953 -11.04 12.45 -40.65
N PHE A 954 -11.21 11.88 -41.84
CA PHE A 954 -11.27 10.42 -42.01
C PHE A 954 -9.98 9.72 -41.61
N GLN A 955 -8.81 10.26 -41.98
CA GLN A 955 -7.52 9.68 -41.56
C GLN A 955 -7.36 9.68 -40.03
N HIS A 956 -7.78 10.75 -39.36
CA HIS A 956 -7.78 10.82 -37.89
C HIS A 956 -8.68 9.73 -37.28
N VAL A 957 -9.87 9.50 -37.84
CA VAL A 957 -10.78 8.42 -37.40
C VAL A 957 -10.16 7.04 -37.59
N VAL A 958 -9.56 6.77 -38.75
CA VAL A 958 -8.88 5.49 -39.03
C VAL A 958 -7.68 5.28 -38.11
N LYS A 959 -6.92 6.33 -37.83
CA LYS A 959 -5.79 6.26 -36.91
C LYS A 959 -6.25 5.93 -35.49
N LEU A 960 -7.32 6.57 -35.02
CA LEU A 960 -7.94 6.25 -33.72
C LEU A 960 -8.40 4.79 -33.63
N GLU A 961 -8.98 4.23 -34.68
CA GLU A 961 -9.31 2.79 -34.76
C GLU A 961 -8.07 1.89 -34.57
N GLY A 962 -6.93 2.34 -35.09
CA GLY A 962 -5.63 1.68 -34.95
C GLY A 962 -5.06 1.69 -33.53
N ILE A 963 -5.13 2.83 -32.82
CA ILE A 963 -4.38 3.04 -31.56
C ILE A 963 -5.23 2.95 -30.29
N ALA A 964 -6.51 3.34 -30.33
CA ALA A 964 -7.34 3.44 -29.13
C ALA A 964 -7.88 2.07 -28.69
N LEU A 965 -7.95 1.86 -27.37
CA LEU A 965 -8.56 0.65 -26.80
C LEU A 965 -10.05 0.56 -27.18
N LYS A 966 -10.76 1.70 -27.10
CA LYS A 966 -12.14 1.86 -27.57
C LYS A 966 -12.26 3.08 -28.50
N ALA A 967 -12.05 2.87 -29.79
CA ALA A 967 -12.14 3.92 -30.81
C ALA A 967 -13.57 4.37 -31.09
N ASN A 968 -14.54 3.45 -31.02
CA ASN A 968 -15.97 3.69 -31.26
C ASN A 968 -16.66 4.22 -29.98
N SER A 969 -16.06 5.23 -29.36
CA SER A 969 -16.60 5.91 -28.18
C SER A 969 -17.63 6.97 -28.57
N VAL A 970 -18.40 7.42 -27.58
CA VAL A 970 -19.33 8.55 -27.69
C VAL A 970 -18.69 9.77 -28.36
N SER A 971 -17.45 10.09 -27.97
CA SER A 971 -16.69 11.23 -28.50
C SER A 971 -16.35 11.11 -29.99
N THR A 972 -16.13 9.91 -30.52
CA THR A 972 -15.92 9.70 -31.97
C THR A 972 -17.27 9.64 -32.69
N PHE A 973 -18.28 9.02 -32.07
CA PHE A 973 -19.59 8.77 -32.69
C PHE A 973 -20.31 10.06 -33.08
N VAL A 974 -20.24 11.11 -32.25
CA VAL A 974 -20.86 12.43 -32.53
C VAL A 974 -20.44 12.98 -33.89
N TYR A 975 -19.24 12.64 -34.34
CA TYR A 975 -18.69 13.11 -35.61
C TYR A 975 -18.96 12.19 -36.80
N LEU A 976 -19.26 10.92 -36.56
CA LEU A 976 -19.44 9.94 -37.64
C LEU A 976 -20.62 10.31 -38.53
N ASP A 977 -21.74 10.79 -37.98
CA ASP A 977 -22.91 11.16 -38.78
C ASP A 977 -22.62 12.31 -39.75
N PHE A 978 -21.97 13.36 -39.24
CA PHE A 978 -21.53 14.49 -40.04
C PHE A 978 -20.53 14.06 -41.12
N LEU A 979 -19.54 13.23 -40.78
CA LEU A 979 -18.55 12.74 -41.74
C LEU A 979 -19.17 11.82 -42.79
N ILE A 980 -20.10 10.94 -42.41
CA ILE A 980 -20.83 10.06 -43.34
C ILE A 980 -21.64 10.90 -44.33
N GLU A 981 -22.40 11.89 -43.84
CA GLU A 981 -23.17 12.80 -44.68
C GLU A 981 -22.27 13.54 -45.68
N LYS A 982 -21.20 14.17 -45.22
CA LYS A 982 -20.28 14.93 -46.09
C LYS A 982 -19.46 14.05 -47.03
N MET A 983 -19.15 12.81 -46.64
CA MET A 983 -18.52 11.84 -47.55
C MET A 983 -19.48 11.33 -48.62
N LYS A 984 -20.79 11.22 -48.33
CA LYS A 984 -21.82 10.93 -49.34
C LYS A 984 -21.95 12.07 -50.35
N GLU A 985 -21.89 13.32 -49.91
CA GLU A 985 -21.84 14.49 -50.81
C GLU A 985 -20.60 14.50 -51.72
N LYS A 986 -19.48 13.93 -51.26
CA LYS A 986 -18.23 13.78 -52.04
C LYS A 986 -18.25 12.54 -52.95
N GLU A 987 -19.29 11.70 -52.88
CA GLU A 987 -19.42 10.45 -53.63
C GLU A 987 -18.32 9.40 -53.35
N ASP A 988 -17.62 9.48 -52.20
CA ASP A 988 -16.58 8.52 -51.80
C ASP A 988 -17.19 7.31 -51.06
N THR A 989 -17.79 6.41 -51.84
CA THR A 989 -18.51 5.22 -51.34
C THR A 989 -17.67 4.31 -50.45
N LYS A 990 -16.35 4.18 -50.71
CA LYS A 990 -15.45 3.34 -49.92
C LYS A 990 -15.26 3.88 -48.50
N LYS A 991 -15.04 5.20 -48.37
CA LYS A 991 -14.90 5.84 -47.05
C LYS A 991 -16.22 5.83 -46.28
N VAL A 992 -17.34 6.05 -46.97
CA VAL A 992 -18.69 5.94 -46.38
C VAL A 992 -18.91 4.55 -45.79
N GLN A 993 -18.65 3.49 -46.55
CA GLN A 993 -18.84 2.12 -46.09
C GLN A 993 -17.99 1.82 -44.84
N LYS A 994 -16.73 2.28 -44.81
CA LYS A 994 -15.87 2.12 -43.64
C LYS A 994 -16.41 2.87 -42.41
N LEU A 995 -16.85 4.11 -42.56
CA LEU A 995 -17.44 4.89 -41.46
C LEU A 995 -18.75 4.26 -40.96
N GLU A 996 -19.58 3.72 -41.86
CA GLU A 996 -20.79 2.98 -41.52
C GLU A 996 -20.49 1.65 -40.80
N GLU A 997 -19.42 0.94 -41.19
CA GLU A 997 -18.94 -0.25 -40.49
C GLU A 997 -18.45 0.08 -39.07
N MET A 998 -17.71 1.19 -38.90
CA MET A 998 -17.32 1.67 -37.57
C MET A 998 -18.53 2.04 -36.72
N LYS A 999 -19.54 2.65 -37.34
CA LYS A 999 -20.82 3.03 -36.69
C LYS A 999 -21.65 1.80 -36.30
N SER A 1000 -21.67 0.75 -37.12
CA SER A 1000 -22.45 -0.47 -36.84
C SER A 1000 -21.87 -1.30 -35.68
N LYS A 1001 -20.56 -1.20 -35.44
CA LYS A 1001 -19.85 -1.79 -34.28
C LYS A 1001 -20.20 -1.14 -32.93
N VAL A 1002 -21.02 -0.09 -32.91
CA VAL A 1002 -21.57 0.50 -31.68
C VAL A 1002 -22.91 -0.16 -31.35
N ASP A 1003 -23.02 -0.67 -30.12
CA ASP A 1003 -24.23 -1.31 -29.56
C ASP A 1003 -25.48 -0.41 -29.70
N ASP A 1004 -26.64 -1.02 -29.96
CA ASP A 1004 -27.92 -0.33 -30.18
C ASP A 1004 -28.43 0.42 -28.94
N GLY A 1005 -28.09 -0.04 -27.73
CA GLY A 1005 -28.38 0.67 -26.47
C GLY A 1005 -27.60 1.98 -26.34
N THR A 1006 -26.33 1.94 -26.73
CA THR A 1006 -25.43 3.09 -26.81
C THR A 1006 -25.89 4.07 -27.91
N ARG A 1007 -26.28 3.56 -29.08
CA ARG A 1007 -26.80 4.33 -30.22
C ARG A 1007 -28.05 5.15 -29.87
N SER A 1008 -29.02 4.53 -29.18
CA SER A 1008 -30.29 5.16 -28.82
C SER A 1008 -30.12 6.29 -27.79
N LYS A 1009 -29.22 6.12 -26.82
CA LYS A 1009 -28.90 7.16 -25.82
C LYS A 1009 -28.04 8.28 -26.41
N LEU A 1010 -27.14 7.99 -27.35
CA LEU A 1010 -26.37 8.99 -28.09
C LEU A 1010 -27.26 9.96 -28.86
N GLN A 1011 -28.29 9.44 -29.53
CA GLN A 1011 -29.32 10.25 -30.20
C GLN A 1011 -30.11 11.12 -29.21
N TYR A 1012 -30.52 10.56 -28.07
CA TYR A 1012 -31.23 11.30 -27.02
C TYR A 1012 -30.38 12.44 -26.42
N VAL A 1013 -29.11 12.17 -26.13
CA VAL A 1013 -28.16 13.14 -25.57
C VAL A 1013 -27.86 14.27 -26.56
N TRP A 1014 -27.60 13.92 -27.82
CA TRP A 1014 -27.38 14.90 -28.89
C TRP A 1014 -28.61 15.78 -29.11
N SER A 1015 -29.82 15.20 -29.06
CA SER A 1015 -31.07 15.95 -29.17
C SER A 1015 -31.25 16.96 -28.04
N LYS A 1016 -30.78 16.67 -26.82
CA LYS A 1016 -30.80 17.60 -25.69
C LYS A 1016 -29.74 18.71 -25.80
N LEU A 1017 -28.52 18.39 -26.22
CA LEU A 1017 -27.45 19.38 -26.42
C LEU A 1017 -27.80 20.35 -27.56
N THR A 1018 -28.37 19.86 -28.66
CA THR A 1018 -28.85 20.71 -29.76
C THR A 1018 -30.09 21.53 -29.36
N ALA A 1019 -31.01 20.99 -28.56
CA ALA A 1019 -32.15 21.74 -28.03
C ALA A 1019 -31.73 22.83 -27.01
N ALA A 1020 -30.75 22.56 -26.16
CA ALA A 1020 -30.19 23.56 -25.24
C ALA A 1020 -29.48 24.69 -26.00
N GLY A 1021 -28.69 24.36 -27.04
CA GLY A 1021 -28.06 25.34 -27.92
C GLY A 1021 -29.07 26.18 -28.73
N LYS A 1022 -30.22 25.61 -29.12
CA LYS A 1022 -31.32 26.35 -29.78
C LYS A 1022 -32.02 27.32 -28.83
N LYS A 1023 -32.38 26.89 -27.61
CA LYS A 1023 -33.05 27.74 -26.61
C LYS A 1023 -32.21 28.95 -26.19
N VAL A 1024 -30.89 28.79 -26.13
CA VAL A 1024 -29.98 29.90 -25.81
C VAL A 1024 -29.83 30.87 -27.00
N LYS A 1025 -29.82 30.37 -28.25
CA LYS A 1025 -29.86 31.24 -29.44
C LYS A 1025 -31.18 32.00 -29.62
N GLU A 1026 -32.29 31.41 -29.18
CA GLU A 1026 -33.61 32.06 -29.18
C GLU A 1026 -33.78 33.06 -28.03
N ALA A 1027 -33.08 32.89 -26.91
CA ALA A 1027 -33.03 33.87 -25.81
C ALA A 1027 -32.06 35.04 -26.05
N LEU A 1028 -31.22 34.96 -27.10
CA LEU A 1028 -30.23 35.97 -27.50
C LEU A 1028 -30.58 36.68 -28.83
N LYS A 1029 -31.72 36.35 -29.44
CA LYS A 1029 -32.41 37.19 -30.42
C LYS A 1029 -33.45 38.01 -29.69
#